data_AF-A0A9R0VZN8-F1
#
_entry.id   AF-A0A9R0VZN8-F1
#
_cell.length_a   1.000
_cell.length_b   1.000
_cell.length_c   1.000
_cell.angle_alpha   90.00
_cell.angle_beta   90.00
_cell.angle_gamma   90.00
#
_symmetry.space_group_name_H-M   'P 1'
#
loop_
_entity.id
_entity.type
_entity.pdbx_description
1 polymer ?
#
loop_
_entity_poly.entity_id
_entity_poly.type
_entity_poly.pdbx_seq_one_letter_code
_entity_poly.pdbx_strand_id
1 'polypeptide(L)'
;MSGHDSKYFSTTKKGEIPELKEELNSQYKDKRKDAVKKVIAAMTVGKDVSSLFTDVVNCMQTENLELKKLVYLYLINYAKSQPDLAILAVNTFVKDSQDPNPLIRALAVRTMGCIRVDKITEYLCDPLQRCLKDDDPYVRKTAAICVAKLYDINAELVEDRGFLEALKDLISDNNPMVVANAVAALAEIQDSSARPIFEITSHTLTKLLTALNECTEWGQVFILDSLSRYKATDARDAENIVERVTPRLQHANCAVVLSAVKIILLQMVLITSTDVVRNLCKKMAPPLVTLLSAEPEIQYVALRNINLIVQKRPTILAHEIKVFFCKYNDPIYVKMEKLEIMIKLASDRNIDQVLLEFKEYATEVDVDFVRKAVRAIGRCAIKLERAAERCISVLLELIKIKVNYVVQEAIIVIKDIFRRYPNTYESIIATLCESLDTLDEPEAKASMIWIIGEYAERIDNADELLESFLDTFPEEPALVQLQLLTATVKLFLKKPTEGPQQMIQAVLNNATVETDNPDLRDRAYIYWRLLSTDPEAAKDVVLAEKPVISDDSNQLDSSLLDELLANISTLSSVYHKPPEAFVSRVKAAPRVDDEEFADAGETGYSESPSQGLDGASPSSSTGNSSNVPVKQPAAAAPAVAAPIPDLLGDLMGLDNALVLVDEPTASSGPPLPVVLPSTTGQGLQISAQLVRRDGQIYYDISFENGTQGVLDGFMIQFNKNTFGLAAGGPLQVQGCLYFVDKGSLHVFFGEDGKMERTGFLEAWKSLPDDNEFSKEYPNSVISSIDATVEHLAASNVFFIAKRKNANMDVLYLSAKIPRGIPFLIELTAAVGVPGAKCAVKTPNREFVPLFFEAMESLIK
;
A
#
# COMPACT_ATOMS: atom_id res chain seq x y z
N MET A 1 -0.29 15.03 35.29
CA MET A 1 -1.55 14.58 35.93
C MET A 1 -1.31 14.56 37.43
N SER A 2 -2.19 15.16 38.22
CA SER A 2 -2.06 15.10 39.68
C SER A 2 -2.51 13.71 40.15
N GLY A 3 -1.94 13.17 41.23
CA GLY A 3 -2.28 11.84 41.76
C GLY A 3 -3.76 11.68 42.18
N HIS A 4 -4.58 12.73 42.12
CA HIS A 4 -6.02 12.69 42.33
C HIS A 4 -6.82 12.30 41.08
N ASP A 5 -6.29 12.52 39.87
CA ASP A 5 -7.02 12.30 38.62
C ASP A 5 -7.15 10.79 38.26
N SER A 6 -6.29 9.94 38.82
CA SER A 6 -6.30 8.47 38.63
C SER A 6 -7.55 7.79 39.21
N LYS A 7 -8.24 8.42 40.17
CA LYS A 7 -9.48 7.88 40.75
C LYS A 7 -10.68 7.92 39.80
N TYR A 8 -10.65 8.77 38.78
CA TYR A 8 -11.77 8.90 37.83
C TYR A 8 -11.79 7.81 36.74
N PHE A 9 -10.69 7.07 36.56
CA PHE A 9 -10.56 6.02 35.54
C PHE A 9 -10.91 4.61 36.03
N SER A 10 -11.25 4.43 37.31
CA SER A 10 -11.43 3.12 37.95
C SER A 10 -12.87 2.72 38.26
N THR A 11 -13.85 3.59 38.02
CA THR A 11 -15.26 3.29 38.33
C THR A 11 -16.00 2.75 37.11
N THR A 12 -16.33 1.47 37.17
CA THR A 12 -17.20 0.73 36.24
C THR A 12 -18.33 0.08 37.03
N LYS A 13 -19.28 0.88 37.53
CA LYS A 13 -20.53 0.40 38.13
C LYS A 13 -21.72 0.64 37.21
N LYS A 14 -22.65 -0.33 37.15
CA LYS A 14 -23.97 -0.15 36.50
C LYS A 14 -24.74 0.93 37.27
N GLY A 15 -25.20 1.98 36.58
CA GLY A 15 -25.94 3.12 37.17
C GLY A 15 -25.24 4.49 37.09
N GLU A 16 -24.05 4.59 36.49
CA GLU A 16 -23.26 5.83 36.43
C GLU A 16 -23.88 6.94 35.56
N ILE A 17 -24.57 6.62 34.46
CA ILE A 17 -25.09 7.65 33.52
C ILE A 17 -26.15 8.54 34.17
N PRO A 18 -27.17 8.02 34.88
CA PRO A 18 -28.11 8.84 35.64
C PRO A 18 -27.44 9.70 36.72
N GLU A 19 -26.48 9.15 37.47
CA GLU A 19 -25.73 9.88 38.50
C GLU A 19 -24.93 11.03 37.88
N LEU A 20 -24.25 10.79 36.76
CA LEU A 20 -23.55 11.82 36.01
C LEU A 20 -24.50 12.90 35.49
N LYS A 21 -25.71 12.53 35.06
CA LYS A 21 -26.72 13.50 34.63
C LYS A 21 -27.16 14.41 35.77
N GLU A 22 -27.32 13.89 36.98
CA GLU A 22 -27.61 14.68 38.17
C GLU A 22 -26.42 15.58 38.56
N GLU A 23 -25.20 15.06 38.53
CA GLU A 23 -23.99 15.83 38.85
C GLU A 23 -23.73 16.96 37.83
N LEU A 24 -23.99 16.75 36.54
CA LEU A 24 -23.89 17.75 35.47
C LEU A 24 -24.90 18.89 35.62
N ASN A 25 -26.09 18.59 36.15
CA ASN A 25 -27.12 19.60 36.42
C ASN A 25 -27.01 20.21 37.83
N SER A 26 -25.95 19.89 38.58
CA SER A 26 -25.73 20.43 39.92
C SER A 26 -25.46 21.94 39.92
N GLN A 27 -25.97 22.65 40.92
CA GLN A 27 -25.73 24.08 41.10
C GLN A 27 -24.25 24.38 41.45
N TYR A 28 -23.54 23.41 42.03
CA TYR A 28 -22.15 23.56 42.44
C TYR A 28 -21.21 23.43 41.24
N LYS A 29 -20.40 24.47 40.99
CA LYS A 29 -19.45 24.52 39.85
C LYS A 29 -18.40 23.40 39.91
N ASP A 30 -17.92 23.05 41.10
CA ASP A 30 -16.91 21.99 41.27
C ASP A 30 -17.48 20.60 40.98
N LYS A 31 -18.73 20.33 41.38
CA LYS A 31 -19.41 19.07 41.05
C LYS A 31 -19.61 18.89 39.55
N ARG A 32 -20.01 19.96 38.84
CA ARG A 32 -20.12 19.94 37.37
C ARG A 32 -18.77 19.67 36.71
N LYS A 33 -17.69 20.25 37.23
CA LYS A 33 -16.34 20.03 36.73
C LYS A 33 -15.91 18.57 36.88
N ASP A 34 -16.11 17.99 38.06
CA ASP A 34 -15.79 16.58 38.31
C ASP A 34 -16.67 15.64 37.48
N ALA A 35 -17.95 15.99 37.30
CA ALA A 35 -18.87 15.25 36.42
C ALA A 35 -18.38 15.22 34.97
N VAL A 36 -18.01 16.37 34.40
CA VAL A 36 -17.46 16.42 33.03
C VAL A 36 -16.14 15.64 32.94
N LYS A 37 -15.28 15.66 33.97
CA LYS A 37 -14.08 14.81 34.00
C LYS A 37 -14.41 13.33 33.95
N LYS A 38 -15.39 12.87 34.73
CA LYS A 38 -15.88 11.48 34.69
C LYS A 38 -16.47 11.12 33.32
N VAL A 39 -17.18 12.04 32.67
CA VAL A 39 -17.72 11.85 31.31
C VAL A 39 -16.58 11.68 30.29
N ILE A 40 -15.55 12.52 30.35
CA ILE A 40 -14.37 12.41 29.47
C ILE A 40 -13.59 11.12 29.75
N ALA A 41 -13.48 10.69 31.02
CA ALA A 41 -12.88 9.42 31.38
C ALA A 41 -13.67 8.24 30.79
N ALA A 42 -15.00 8.24 30.92
CA ALA A 42 -15.88 7.24 30.30
C ALA A 42 -15.73 7.21 28.77
N MET A 43 -15.66 8.38 28.13
CA MET A 43 -15.39 8.52 26.69
C MET A 43 -14.03 7.94 26.30
N THR A 44 -13.00 8.12 27.12
CA THR A 44 -11.64 7.60 26.87
C THR A 44 -11.58 6.08 26.95
N VAL A 45 -12.44 5.48 27.80
CA VAL A 45 -12.60 4.01 27.94
C VAL A 45 -13.52 3.43 26.85
N GLY A 46 -14.09 4.27 25.97
CA GLY A 46 -14.98 3.84 24.89
C GLY A 46 -16.43 3.57 25.30
N LYS A 47 -16.87 4.03 26.49
CA LYS A 47 -18.29 3.99 26.86
C LYS A 47 -19.06 5.07 26.10
N ASP A 48 -20.24 4.71 25.59
CA ASP A 48 -21.14 5.68 24.98
C ASP A 48 -21.75 6.61 26.03
N VAL A 49 -21.37 7.88 25.96
CA VAL A 49 -21.90 8.97 26.80
C VAL A 49 -22.67 10.01 25.98
N SER A 50 -23.14 9.63 24.78
CA SER A 50 -23.94 10.48 23.89
C SER A 50 -25.26 10.95 24.53
N SER A 51 -25.85 10.13 25.41
CA SER A 51 -27.09 10.47 26.14
C SER A 51 -26.97 11.70 27.05
N LEU A 52 -25.75 12.12 27.39
CA LEU A 52 -25.46 13.29 28.23
C LEU A 52 -25.21 14.57 27.42
N PHE A 53 -25.40 14.54 26.10
CA PHE A 53 -25.00 15.63 25.20
C PHE A 53 -25.60 16.99 25.60
N THR A 54 -26.91 17.04 25.83
CA THR A 54 -27.60 18.27 26.25
C THR A 54 -27.11 18.79 27.60
N ASP A 55 -26.86 17.88 28.54
CA ASP A 55 -26.42 18.22 29.90
C ASP A 55 -24.98 18.78 29.91
N VAL A 56 -24.12 18.23 29.05
CA VAL A 56 -22.75 18.71 28.87
C VAL A 56 -22.72 20.05 28.13
N VAL A 57 -23.57 20.25 27.11
CA VAL A 57 -23.69 21.54 26.39
C VAL A 57 -24.13 22.66 27.34
N ASN A 58 -25.06 22.38 28.27
CA ASN A 58 -25.48 23.35 29.28
C ASN A 58 -24.33 23.81 30.20
N CYS A 59 -23.31 22.96 30.39
CA CYS A 59 -22.12 23.30 31.17
C CYS A 59 -21.11 24.17 30.41
N MET A 60 -21.34 24.44 29.11
CA MET A 60 -20.43 25.22 28.26
C MET A 60 -20.40 26.72 28.62
N GLN A 61 -21.52 27.26 29.10
CA GLN A 61 -21.64 28.67 29.51
C GLN A 61 -20.97 28.91 30.86
N THR A 62 -19.63 28.91 30.85
CA THR A 62 -18.79 29.08 32.04
C THR A 62 -17.57 29.94 31.72
N GLU A 63 -17.10 30.69 32.70
CA GLU A 63 -15.85 31.46 32.63
C GLU A 63 -14.62 30.58 32.93
N ASN A 64 -14.82 29.37 33.46
CA ASN A 64 -13.73 28.46 33.77
C ASN A 64 -13.17 27.81 32.50
N LEU A 65 -11.94 28.19 32.14
CA LEU A 65 -11.24 27.69 30.95
C LEU A 65 -11.04 26.17 30.94
N GLU A 66 -10.78 25.54 32.09
CA GLU A 66 -10.59 24.09 32.19
C GLU A 66 -11.89 23.35 31.86
N LEU A 67 -13.01 23.78 32.45
CA LEU A 67 -14.32 23.20 32.17
C LEU A 67 -14.72 23.40 30.71
N LYS A 68 -14.49 24.59 30.16
CA LYS A 68 -14.76 24.90 28.75
C LYS A 68 -13.95 24.02 27.80
N LYS A 69 -12.66 23.79 28.07
CA LYS A 69 -11.81 22.88 27.30
C LYS A 69 -12.33 21.44 27.30
N LEU A 70 -12.78 20.94 28.45
CA LEU A 70 -13.33 19.58 28.56
C LEU A 70 -14.66 19.45 27.78
N VAL A 71 -15.55 20.43 27.90
CA VAL A 71 -16.81 20.46 27.14
C VAL A 71 -16.54 20.53 25.63
N TYR A 72 -15.59 21.36 25.19
CA TYR A 72 -15.21 21.45 23.78
C TYR A 72 -14.61 20.14 23.24
N LEU A 73 -13.79 19.44 24.04
CA LEU A 73 -13.27 18.12 23.67
C LEU A 73 -14.41 17.10 23.49
N TYR A 74 -15.39 17.11 24.40
CA TYR A 74 -16.59 16.26 24.29
C TYR A 74 -17.35 16.56 22.99
N LEU A 75 -17.57 17.83 22.67
CA LEU A 75 -18.29 18.24 21.46
C LEU A 75 -17.57 17.82 20.18
N ILE A 76 -16.23 17.94 20.10
CA ILE A 76 -15.48 17.50 18.91
C ILE A 76 -15.72 16.02 18.59
N ASN A 77 -15.81 15.18 19.62
CA ASN A 77 -15.97 13.73 19.44
C ASN A 77 -17.43 13.33 19.14
N TYR A 78 -18.41 13.94 19.82
CA TYR A 78 -19.82 13.54 19.70
C TYR A 78 -20.66 14.37 18.72
N ALA A 79 -20.19 15.54 18.26
CA ALA A 79 -20.94 16.38 17.32
C ALA A 79 -21.20 15.70 15.97
N LYS A 80 -20.30 14.80 15.52
CA LYS A 80 -20.54 13.99 14.32
C LYS A 80 -21.68 12.98 14.50
N SER A 81 -21.78 12.39 15.69
CA SER A 81 -22.82 11.41 16.00
C SER A 81 -24.18 12.05 16.24
N GLN A 82 -24.22 13.30 16.74
CA GLN A 82 -25.46 14.06 16.99
C GLN A 82 -25.38 15.50 16.43
N PRO A 83 -25.51 15.67 15.11
CA PRO A 83 -25.35 16.97 14.44
C PRO A 83 -26.46 17.97 14.81
N ASP A 84 -27.70 17.51 15.02
CA ASP A 84 -28.82 18.41 15.32
C ASP A 84 -28.70 19.07 16.70
N LEU A 85 -28.22 18.32 17.70
CA LEU A 85 -27.97 18.87 19.04
C LEU A 85 -26.74 19.78 19.08
N ALA A 86 -25.76 19.57 18.19
CA ALA A 86 -24.57 20.42 18.12
C ALA A 86 -24.91 21.88 17.75
N ILE A 87 -26.06 22.13 17.12
CA ILE A 87 -26.57 23.48 16.81
C ILE A 87 -26.77 24.30 18.10
N LEU A 88 -27.15 23.66 19.21
CA LEU A 88 -27.32 24.33 20.52
C LEU A 88 -26.02 24.99 21.01
N ALA A 89 -24.86 24.48 20.57
CA ALA A 89 -23.57 25.01 20.97
C ALA A 89 -23.12 26.22 20.12
N VAL A 90 -23.66 26.41 18.91
CA VAL A 90 -23.21 27.41 17.93
C VAL A 90 -23.27 28.83 18.50
N ASN A 91 -24.38 29.20 19.13
CA ASN A 91 -24.53 30.55 19.71
C ASN A 91 -23.46 30.85 20.77
N THR A 92 -23.07 29.85 21.54
CA THR A 92 -22.02 30.01 22.56
C THR A 92 -20.65 30.08 21.91
N PHE A 93 -20.37 29.30 20.86
CA PHE A 93 -19.12 29.43 20.11
C PHE A 93 -18.94 30.81 19.47
N VAL A 94 -20.00 31.35 18.85
CA VAL A 94 -19.96 32.70 18.27
C VAL A 94 -19.70 33.75 19.36
N LYS A 95 -20.32 33.61 20.53
CA LYS A 95 -20.05 34.48 21.68
C LYS A 95 -18.61 34.35 22.19
N ASP A 96 -18.11 33.12 22.34
CA ASP A 96 -16.76 32.83 22.81
C ASP A 96 -15.67 33.30 21.82
N SER A 97 -15.98 33.37 20.52
CA SER A 97 -15.10 33.95 19.49
C SER A 97 -14.85 35.46 19.67
N GLN A 98 -15.68 36.14 20.48
CA GLN A 98 -15.58 37.57 20.78
C GLN A 98 -15.19 37.82 22.25
N ASP A 99 -14.78 36.78 22.98
CA ASP A 99 -14.38 36.91 24.37
C ASP A 99 -13.13 37.82 24.52
N PRO A 100 -13.00 38.62 25.59
CA PRO A 100 -11.81 39.43 25.83
C PRO A 100 -10.51 38.61 25.87
N ASN A 101 -10.58 37.35 26.30
CA ASN A 101 -9.43 36.47 26.40
C ASN A 101 -9.08 35.83 25.04
N PRO A 102 -7.89 36.12 24.47
CA PRO A 102 -7.48 35.55 23.18
C PRO A 102 -7.41 34.01 23.20
N LEU A 103 -7.13 33.39 24.35
CA LEU A 103 -7.12 31.94 24.47
C LEU A 103 -8.50 31.32 24.29
N ILE A 104 -9.57 32.00 24.73
CA ILE A 104 -10.94 31.56 24.55
C ILE A 104 -11.37 31.76 23.10
N ARG A 105 -11.06 32.93 22.50
CA ARG A 105 -11.34 33.21 21.08
C ARG A 105 -10.72 32.16 20.15
N ALA A 106 -9.41 31.92 20.30
CA ALA A 106 -8.69 30.93 19.50
C ALA A 106 -9.22 29.51 19.72
N LEU A 107 -9.54 29.16 20.98
CA LEU A 107 -10.09 27.85 21.31
C LEU A 107 -11.46 27.63 20.64
N ALA A 108 -12.34 28.63 20.64
CA ALA A 108 -13.65 28.57 19.98
C ALA A 108 -13.51 28.33 18.47
N VAL A 109 -12.72 29.16 17.77
CA VAL A 109 -12.49 29.01 16.32
C VAL A 109 -11.87 27.66 15.98
N ARG A 110 -10.87 27.22 16.74
CA ARG A 110 -10.22 25.92 16.53
C ARG A 110 -11.19 24.76 16.71
N THR A 111 -12.05 24.83 17.72
CA THR A 111 -13.04 23.79 18.00
C THR A 111 -14.12 23.76 16.94
N MET A 112 -14.65 24.92 16.52
CA MET A 112 -15.62 25.00 15.43
C MET A 112 -15.05 24.40 14.14
N GLY A 113 -13.80 24.71 13.77
CA GLY A 113 -13.16 24.16 12.58
C GLY A 113 -12.85 22.66 12.63
N CYS A 114 -12.95 22.01 13.80
CA CYS A 114 -12.84 20.55 13.92
C CYS A 114 -14.20 19.84 13.75
N ILE A 115 -15.32 20.55 13.82
CA ILE A 115 -16.66 19.98 13.73
C ILE A 115 -17.06 19.91 12.26
N ARG A 116 -17.07 18.69 11.69
CA ARG A 116 -17.47 18.43 10.30
C ARG A 116 -19.00 18.31 10.18
N VAL A 117 -19.70 19.42 10.39
CA VAL A 117 -21.17 19.52 10.22
C VAL A 117 -21.47 20.78 9.39
N ASP A 118 -22.04 20.61 8.20
CA ASP A 118 -22.22 21.68 7.21
C ASP A 118 -22.92 22.91 7.78
N LYS A 119 -24.02 22.71 8.53
CA LYS A 119 -24.76 23.79 9.19
C LYS A 119 -23.88 24.66 10.10
N ILE A 120 -22.86 24.08 10.75
CA ILE A 120 -21.96 24.82 11.67
C ILE A 120 -20.90 25.62 10.88
N THR A 121 -20.51 25.14 9.69
CA THR A 121 -19.48 25.81 8.86
C THR A 121 -19.92 27.19 8.39
N GLU A 122 -21.20 27.38 8.08
CA GLU A 122 -21.76 28.70 7.74
C GLU A 122 -21.62 29.70 8.89
N TYR A 123 -21.93 29.27 10.12
CA TYR A 123 -21.80 30.11 11.32
C TYR A 123 -20.35 30.37 11.75
N LEU A 124 -19.38 29.59 11.24
CA LEU A 124 -17.95 29.81 11.48
C LEU A 124 -17.39 30.95 10.63
N CYS A 125 -17.98 31.26 9.48
CA CYS A 125 -17.43 32.21 8.52
C CYS A 125 -17.21 33.61 9.11
N ASP A 126 -18.23 34.18 9.77
CA ASP A 126 -18.11 35.53 10.34
C ASP A 126 -17.12 35.60 11.51
N PRO A 127 -17.15 34.68 12.51
CA PRO A 127 -16.10 34.58 13.52
C PRO A 127 -14.70 34.44 12.94
N LEU A 128 -14.52 33.57 11.94
CA LEU A 128 -13.23 33.30 11.32
C LEU A 128 -12.65 34.54 10.65
N GLN A 129 -13.47 35.29 9.91
CA GLN A 129 -13.04 36.52 9.23
C GLN A 129 -12.56 37.59 10.21
N ARG A 130 -13.21 37.70 11.38
CA ARG A 130 -12.76 38.60 12.46
C ARG A 130 -11.44 38.12 13.06
N CYS A 131 -11.32 36.81 13.34
CA CYS A 131 -10.13 36.23 13.95
C CYS A 131 -8.88 36.26 13.05
N LEU A 132 -9.04 36.30 11.72
CA LEU A 132 -7.92 36.54 10.79
C LEU A 132 -7.32 37.95 10.93
N LYS A 133 -8.12 38.92 11.38
CA LYS A 133 -7.72 40.32 11.60
C LYS A 133 -7.59 40.69 13.09
N ASP A 134 -7.48 39.69 13.97
CA ASP A 134 -7.37 39.89 15.42
C ASP A 134 -6.03 40.55 15.80
N ASP A 135 -6.02 41.33 16.87
CA ASP A 135 -4.80 41.98 17.38
C ASP A 135 -3.80 40.96 17.94
N ASP A 136 -4.29 39.82 18.44
CA ASP A 136 -3.46 38.80 19.07
C ASP A 136 -2.92 37.77 18.05
N PRO A 137 -1.58 37.58 17.96
CA PRO A 137 -0.98 36.63 17.03
C PRO A 137 -1.38 35.17 17.26
N TYR A 138 -1.72 34.78 18.49
CA TYR A 138 -2.18 33.43 18.81
C TYR A 138 -3.54 33.13 18.19
N VAL A 139 -4.43 34.13 18.14
CA VAL A 139 -5.73 34.00 17.47
C VAL A 139 -5.54 33.92 15.96
N ARG A 140 -4.75 34.83 15.37
CA ARG A 140 -4.49 34.84 13.92
C ARG A 140 -3.85 33.55 13.41
N LYS A 141 -2.83 33.03 14.09
CA LYS A 141 -2.19 31.76 13.69
C LYS A 141 -3.13 30.57 13.80
N THR A 142 -4.11 30.63 14.71
CA THR A 142 -5.14 29.60 14.89
C THR A 142 -6.20 29.71 13.80
N ALA A 143 -6.60 30.94 13.45
CA ALA A 143 -7.50 31.23 12.35
C ALA A 143 -6.91 30.76 11.02
N ALA A 144 -5.62 31.00 10.76
CA ALA A 144 -4.93 30.52 9.55
C ALA A 144 -5.07 29.00 9.34
N ILE A 145 -4.81 28.18 10.37
CA ILE A 145 -5.01 26.72 10.31
C ILE A 145 -6.49 26.37 10.15
N CYS A 146 -7.38 27.15 10.78
CA CYS A 146 -8.82 26.92 10.66
C CYS A 146 -9.33 27.12 9.22
N VAL A 147 -8.74 28.04 8.45
CA VAL A 147 -9.04 28.21 7.01
C VAL A 147 -8.71 26.94 6.23
N ALA A 148 -7.55 26.30 6.46
CA ALA A 148 -7.22 25.03 5.81
C ALA A 148 -8.22 23.91 6.17
N LYS A 149 -8.63 23.82 7.44
CA LYS A 149 -9.67 22.87 7.87
C LYS A 149 -11.02 23.13 7.23
N LEU A 150 -11.39 24.40 7.07
CA LEU A 150 -12.64 24.77 6.40
C LEU A 150 -12.59 24.41 4.92
N TYR A 151 -11.44 24.57 4.26
CA TYR A 151 -11.23 24.18 2.87
C TYR A 151 -11.36 22.66 2.65
N ASP A 152 -10.86 21.84 3.60
CA ASP A 152 -11.05 20.37 3.60
C ASP A 152 -12.54 19.97 3.69
N ILE A 153 -13.38 20.80 4.32
CA ILE A 153 -14.82 20.53 4.46
C ILE A 153 -15.59 21.07 3.25
N ASN A 154 -15.38 22.34 2.90
CA ASN A 154 -16.07 23.01 1.79
C ASN A 154 -15.15 24.06 1.15
N ALA A 155 -14.54 23.71 0.02
CA ALA A 155 -13.63 24.59 -0.73
C ALA A 155 -14.33 25.80 -1.35
N GLU A 156 -15.54 25.63 -1.91
CA GLU A 156 -16.30 26.71 -2.56
C GLU A 156 -16.60 27.85 -1.60
N LEU A 157 -17.04 27.52 -0.39
CA LEU A 157 -17.34 28.51 0.63
C LEU A 157 -16.09 29.30 1.05
N VAL A 158 -14.91 28.69 0.98
CA VAL A 158 -13.64 29.38 1.27
C VAL A 158 -13.27 30.38 0.18
N GLU A 159 -13.51 30.02 -1.08
CA GLU A 159 -13.31 30.88 -2.26
C GLU A 159 -14.31 32.05 -2.27
N ASP A 160 -15.60 31.77 -2.11
CA ASP A 160 -16.68 32.77 -2.16
C ASP A 160 -16.54 33.86 -1.09
N ARG A 161 -16.03 33.49 0.08
CA ARG A 161 -15.87 34.40 1.23
C ARG A 161 -14.54 35.15 1.21
N GLY A 162 -13.67 34.89 0.24
CA GLY A 162 -12.37 35.55 0.09
C GLY A 162 -11.37 35.22 1.21
N PHE A 163 -11.45 34.02 1.77
CA PHE A 163 -10.53 33.59 2.84
C PHE A 163 -9.13 33.28 2.30
N LEU A 164 -9.00 32.94 1.01
CA LEU A 164 -7.71 32.68 0.37
C LEU A 164 -6.86 33.96 0.29
N GLU A 165 -7.47 35.09 -0.08
CA GLU A 165 -6.81 36.40 -0.11
C GLU A 165 -6.38 36.82 1.30
N ALA A 166 -7.28 36.65 2.28
CA ALA A 166 -6.95 36.95 3.68
C ALA A 166 -5.77 36.09 4.19
N LEU A 167 -5.66 34.83 3.77
CA LEU A 167 -4.56 33.96 4.13
C LEU A 167 -3.24 34.35 3.42
N LYS A 168 -3.31 34.81 2.17
CA LYS A 168 -2.16 35.37 1.44
C LYS A 168 -1.64 36.65 2.10
N ASP A 169 -2.53 37.50 2.59
CA ASP A 169 -2.15 38.71 3.33
C ASP A 169 -1.39 38.37 4.63
N LEU A 170 -1.77 37.28 5.32
CA LEU A 170 -1.10 36.80 6.53
C LEU A 170 0.33 36.31 6.32
N ILE A 171 0.78 36.08 5.06
CA ILE A 171 2.21 35.81 4.79
C ILE A 171 3.06 37.05 5.04
N SER A 172 2.45 38.23 4.93
CA SER A 172 3.09 39.52 5.18
C SER A 172 2.95 39.99 6.63
N ASP A 173 2.56 39.10 7.54
CA ASP A 173 2.37 39.42 8.96
C ASP A 173 3.69 39.76 9.67
N ASN A 174 3.60 40.61 10.69
CA ASN A 174 4.74 40.98 11.53
C ASN A 174 5.20 39.85 12.45
N ASN A 175 4.33 38.86 12.75
CA ASN A 175 4.65 37.76 13.63
C ASN A 175 5.04 36.49 12.83
N PRO A 176 6.28 35.98 12.99
CA PRO A 176 6.75 34.80 12.25
C PRO A 176 5.90 33.54 12.46
N MET A 177 5.28 33.37 13.63
CA MET A 177 4.41 32.20 13.89
C MET A 177 3.11 32.24 13.08
N VAL A 178 2.58 33.44 12.82
CA VAL A 178 1.39 33.61 11.97
C VAL A 178 1.77 33.30 10.53
N VAL A 179 2.91 33.84 10.06
CA VAL A 179 3.45 33.57 8.71
C VAL A 179 3.66 32.07 8.50
N ALA A 180 4.32 31.37 9.43
CA ALA A 180 4.58 29.94 9.31
C ALA A 180 3.29 29.11 9.20
N ASN A 181 2.28 29.42 10.03
CA ASN A 181 0.99 28.72 9.98
C ASN A 181 0.17 29.07 8.72
N ALA A 182 0.25 30.31 8.24
CA ALA A 182 -0.38 30.72 6.99
C ALA A 182 0.24 29.99 5.80
N VAL A 183 1.57 29.84 5.79
CA VAL A 183 2.31 29.07 4.77
C VAL A 183 1.93 27.59 4.82
N ALA A 184 1.86 26.99 6.02
CA ALA A 184 1.43 25.60 6.17
C ALA A 184 0.01 25.38 5.63
N ALA A 185 -0.92 26.28 6.00
CA ALA A 185 -2.31 26.23 5.53
C ALA A 185 -2.41 26.40 4.00
N LEU A 186 -1.66 27.33 3.40
CA LEU A 186 -1.63 27.53 1.95
C LEU A 186 -1.02 26.35 1.20
N ALA A 187 0.04 25.73 1.75
CA ALA A 187 0.65 24.55 1.17
C ALA A 187 -0.31 23.35 1.16
N GLU A 188 -1.06 23.14 2.24
CA GLU A 188 -2.07 22.09 2.34
C GLU A 188 -3.27 22.33 1.40
N ILE A 189 -3.75 23.58 1.31
CA ILE A 189 -4.79 23.97 0.36
C ILE A 189 -4.32 23.75 -1.08
N GLN A 190 -3.08 24.12 -1.39
CA GLN A 190 -2.49 23.93 -2.72
C GLN A 190 -2.44 22.46 -3.15
N ASP A 191 -2.22 21.54 -2.20
CA ASP A 191 -2.17 20.10 -2.48
C ASP A 191 -3.56 19.49 -2.76
N SER A 192 -4.60 20.12 -2.21
CA SER A 192 -6.00 19.74 -2.38
C SER A 192 -6.65 20.42 -3.59
N SER A 193 -6.17 21.60 -3.98
CA SER A 193 -6.69 22.36 -5.12
C SER A 193 -6.09 21.91 -6.45
N ALA A 194 -6.92 21.85 -7.51
CA ALA A 194 -6.44 21.64 -8.88
C ALA A 194 -5.79 22.91 -9.49
N ARG A 195 -6.13 24.09 -8.98
CA ARG A 195 -5.62 25.38 -9.44
C ARG A 195 -4.36 25.78 -8.65
N PRO A 196 -3.41 26.52 -9.25
CA PRO A 196 -2.31 27.13 -8.50
C PRO A 196 -2.83 28.31 -7.68
N ILE A 197 -3.11 28.08 -6.40
CA ILE A 197 -3.56 29.10 -5.45
C ILE A 197 -2.36 29.82 -4.82
N PHE A 198 -1.28 29.08 -4.54
CA PHE A 198 -0.11 29.56 -3.82
C PHE A 198 1.16 29.52 -4.69
N GLU A 199 1.47 30.65 -5.32
CA GLU A 199 2.73 30.84 -6.03
C GLU A 199 3.70 31.71 -5.21
N ILE A 200 4.92 31.19 -5.02
CA ILE A 200 5.97 31.89 -4.28
C ILE A 200 6.65 32.87 -5.22
N THR A 201 6.36 34.16 -5.06
CA THR A 201 7.07 35.24 -5.76
C THR A 201 8.41 35.57 -5.07
N SER A 202 9.31 36.28 -5.75
CA SER A 202 10.60 36.74 -5.17
C SER A 202 10.41 37.60 -3.90
N HIS A 203 9.34 38.40 -3.85
CA HIS A 203 8.99 39.18 -2.65
C HIS A 203 8.57 38.28 -1.49
N THR A 204 7.70 37.30 -1.76
CA THR A 204 7.28 36.29 -0.78
C THR A 204 8.47 35.49 -0.28
N LEU A 205 9.33 35.02 -1.18
CA LEU A 205 10.57 34.29 -0.86
C LEU A 205 11.43 35.05 0.15
N THR A 206 11.67 36.34 -0.09
CA THR A 206 12.51 37.16 0.80
C THR A 206 11.90 37.25 2.21
N LYS A 207 10.58 37.44 2.32
CA LYS A 207 9.88 37.47 3.61
C LYS A 207 9.95 36.12 4.34
N LEU A 208 9.75 35.02 3.62
CA LEU A 208 9.83 33.67 4.17
C LEU A 208 11.23 33.35 4.70
N LEU A 209 12.28 33.74 3.96
CA LEU A 209 13.67 33.58 4.40
C LEU A 209 14.00 34.46 5.61
N THR A 210 13.40 35.64 5.74
CA THR A 210 13.54 36.47 6.96
C THR A 210 12.83 35.80 8.14
N ALA A 211 11.58 35.36 7.96
CA ALA A 211 10.79 34.67 8.98
C ALA A 211 11.46 33.37 9.46
N LEU A 212 12.17 32.66 8.58
CA LEU A 212 12.92 31.43 8.89
C LEU A 212 13.91 31.60 10.06
N ASN A 213 14.45 32.81 10.27
CA ASN A 213 15.41 33.07 11.36
C ASN A 213 14.74 33.16 12.74
N GLU A 214 13.47 33.60 12.79
CA GLU A 214 12.74 33.91 14.02
C GLU A 214 11.60 32.91 14.31
N CYS A 215 11.31 32.01 13.36
CA CYS A 215 10.32 30.97 13.49
C CYS A 215 10.71 29.86 14.48
N THR A 216 9.69 29.22 15.04
CA THR A 216 9.85 27.96 15.77
C THR A 216 10.35 26.86 14.84
N GLU A 217 10.89 25.78 15.40
CA GLU A 217 11.38 24.62 14.64
C GLU A 217 10.34 24.07 13.65
N TRP A 218 9.08 23.95 14.06
CA TRP A 218 7.98 23.48 13.23
C TRP A 218 7.64 24.46 12.11
N GLY A 219 7.66 25.76 12.43
CA GLY A 219 7.45 26.80 11.42
C GLY A 219 8.57 26.86 10.39
N GLN A 220 9.81 26.59 10.80
CA GLN A 220 10.93 26.47 9.87
C GLN A 220 10.73 25.30 8.90
N VAL A 221 10.24 24.14 9.36
CA VAL A 221 9.92 23.00 8.48
C VAL A 221 8.85 23.40 7.45
N PHE A 222 7.73 23.99 7.89
CA PHE A 222 6.65 24.39 6.96
C PHE A 222 7.12 25.38 5.89
N ILE A 223 7.95 26.35 6.28
CA ILE A 223 8.54 27.30 5.35
C ILE A 223 9.49 26.58 4.39
N LEU A 224 10.41 25.75 4.89
CA LEU A 224 11.38 25.03 4.06
C LEU A 224 10.70 24.07 3.05
N ASP A 225 9.70 23.33 3.50
CA ASP A 225 8.94 22.43 2.62
C ASP A 225 8.17 23.20 1.54
N SER A 226 7.60 24.35 1.88
CA SER A 226 6.95 25.22 0.88
C SER A 226 7.96 25.80 -0.12
N LEU A 227 9.14 26.22 0.36
CA LEU A 227 10.23 26.72 -0.48
C LEU A 227 10.77 25.67 -1.45
N SER A 228 10.62 24.37 -1.15
CA SER A 228 11.02 23.30 -2.08
C SER A 228 10.22 23.31 -3.40
N ARG A 229 9.04 23.94 -3.43
CA ARG A 229 8.23 24.14 -4.64
C ARG A 229 8.69 25.31 -5.50
N TYR A 230 9.47 26.24 -4.93
CA TYR A 230 9.99 27.39 -5.66
C TYR A 230 11.13 26.95 -6.59
N LYS A 231 10.95 27.20 -7.89
CA LYS A 231 12.00 27.02 -8.89
C LYS A 231 12.79 28.32 -9.02
N ALA A 232 14.07 28.30 -8.66
CA ALA A 232 14.94 29.45 -8.84
C ALA A 232 15.09 29.77 -10.32
N THR A 233 15.11 31.07 -10.62
CA THR A 233 15.20 31.59 -12.00
C THR A 233 16.64 31.55 -12.50
N ASP A 234 17.59 31.92 -11.64
CA ASP A 234 19.01 32.04 -11.97
C ASP A 234 19.89 31.28 -10.96
N ALA A 235 21.09 30.89 -11.41
CA ALA A 235 22.11 30.27 -10.55
C ALA A 235 22.47 31.14 -9.33
N ARG A 236 22.46 32.47 -9.48
CA ARG A 236 22.72 33.41 -8.37
C ARG A 236 21.59 33.43 -7.35
N ASP A 237 20.34 33.30 -7.80
CA ASP A 237 19.18 33.21 -6.91
C ASP A 237 19.23 31.91 -6.09
N ALA A 238 19.57 30.79 -6.76
CA ALA A 238 19.82 29.50 -6.10
C ALA A 238 20.94 29.58 -5.06
N GLU A 239 22.07 30.23 -5.38
CA GLU A 239 23.16 30.45 -4.42
C GLU A 239 22.71 31.28 -3.20
N ASN A 240 21.98 32.38 -3.40
CA ASN A 240 21.45 33.21 -2.32
C ASN A 240 20.51 32.42 -1.38
N ILE A 241 19.62 31.59 -1.93
CA ILE A 241 18.71 30.74 -1.14
C ILE A 241 19.53 29.75 -0.31
N VAL A 242 20.50 29.08 -0.93
CA VAL A 242 21.35 28.09 -0.26
C VAL A 242 22.17 28.72 0.86
N GLU A 243 22.73 29.92 0.67
CA GLU A 243 23.46 30.64 1.73
C GLU A 243 22.58 30.95 2.94
N ARG A 244 21.31 31.33 2.72
CA ARG A 244 20.33 31.60 3.79
C ARG A 244 19.86 30.34 4.50
N VAL A 245 19.76 29.20 3.79
CA VAL A 245 19.33 27.91 4.36
C VAL A 245 20.47 27.17 5.06
N THR A 246 21.72 27.38 4.65
CA THR A 246 22.91 26.67 5.20
C THR A 246 22.99 26.66 6.74
N PRO A 247 22.70 27.75 7.48
CA PRO A 247 22.72 27.71 8.95
C PRO A 247 21.73 26.72 9.58
N ARG A 248 20.65 26.37 8.87
CA ARG A 248 19.64 25.39 9.34
C ARG A 248 20.18 23.96 9.43
N LEU A 249 21.29 23.67 8.77
CA LEU A 249 21.97 22.37 8.86
C LEU A 249 22.50 22.05 10.27
N GLN A 250 22.70 23.06 11.12
CA GLN A 250 23.19 22.90 12.50
C GLN A 250 22.06 22.87 13.54
N HIS A 251 20.80 22.83 13.10
CA HIS A 251 19.65 22.84 13.99
C HIS A 251 19.54 21.50 14.76
N ALA A 252 19.05 21.54 16.00
CA ALA A 252 18.90 20.33 16.83
C ALA A 252 17.81 19.38 16.30
N ASN A 253 16.74 19.94 15.74
CA ASN A 253 15.63 19.17 15.17
C ASN A 253 15.99 18.56 13.81
N CYS A 254 15.90 17.24 13.71
CA CYS A 254 16.24 16.45 12.53
C CYS A 254 15.36 16.77 11.31
N ALA A 255 14.09 17.13 11.52
CA ALA A 255 13.18 17.50 10.43
C ALA A 255 13.62 18.79 9.74
N VAL A 256 14.11 19.77 10.51
CA VAL A 256 14.66 21.03 9.98
C VAL A 256 15.92 20.74 9.14
N VAL A 257 16.80 19.86 9.63
CA VAL A 257 18.03 19.48 8.91
C VAL A 257 17.70 18.77 7.59
N LEU A 258 16.79 17.79 7.58
CA LEU A 258 16.40 17.08 6.36
C LEU A 258 15.71 18.00 5.34
N SER A 259 14.84 18.91 5.80
CA SER A 259 14.18 19.89 4.92
C SER A 259 15.16 20.91 4.35
N ALA A 260 16.18 21.30 5.12
CA ALA A 260 17.28 22.13 4.63
C ALA A 260 18.13 21.40 3.59
N VAL A 261 18.47 20.12 3.84
CA VAL A 261 19.21 19.27 2.88
C VAL A 261 18.43 19.11 1.58
N LYS A 262 17.11 18.90 1.65
CA LYS A 262 16.21 18.85 0.50
C LYS A 262 16.35 20.09 -0.39
N ILE A 263 16.19 21.29 0.17
CA ILE A 263 16.32 22.54 -0.61
C ILE A 263 17.71 22.66 -1.20
N ILE A 264 18.75 22.41 -0.41
CA ILE A 264 20.13 22.52 -0.89
C ILE A 264 20.36 21.59 -2.09
N LEU A 265 19.91 20.33 -2.02
CA LEU A 265 20.05 19.38 -3.13
C LEU A 265 19.29 19.80 -4.38
N LEU A 266 18.06 20.31 -4.24
CA LEU A 266 17.26 20.79 -5.38
C LEU A 266 17.91 22.01 -6.05
N GLN A 267 18.35 22.99 -5.26
CA GLN A 267 18.96 24.21 -5.80
C GLN A 267 20.37 23.96 -6.36
N MET A 268 21.10 22.97 -5.83
CA MET A 268 22.43 22.58 -6.33
C MET A 268 22.43 22.09 -7.79
N VAL A 269 21.30 21.69 -8.35
CA VAL A 269 21.21 21.31 -9.77
C VAL A 269 21.42 22.52 -10.70
N LEU A 270 21.05 23.73 -10.25
CA LEU A 270 21.15 24.97 -11.02
C LEU A 270 22.50 25.71 -10.82
N ILE A 271 23.27 25.34 -9.79
CA ILE A 271 24.54 26.01 -9.47
C ILE A 271 25.64 25.51 -10.42
N THR A 272 26.18 26.41 -11.23
CA THR A 272 27.22 26.11 -12.22
C THR A 272 28.63 26.03 -11.62
N SER A 273 28.87 26.68 -10.47
CA SER A 273 30.18 26.73 -9.82
C SER A 273 30.52 25.41 -9.11
N THR A 274 31.51 24.67 -9.62
CA THR A 274 31.96 23.40 -9.04
C THR A 274 32.57 23.55 -7.65
N ASP A 275 33.18 24.70 -7.35
CA ASP A 275 33.79 24.94 -6.04
C ASP A 275 32.75 25.20 -4.95
N VAL A 276 31.67 25.91 -5.30
CA VAL A 276 30.51 26.10 -4.41
C VAL A 276 29.86 24.76 -4.12
N VAL A 277 29.59 23.95 -5.16
CA VAL A 277 29.04 22.59 -5.02
C VAL A 277 29.93 21.72 -4.11
N ARG A 278 31.25 21.74 -4.31
CA ARG A 278 32.19 20.97 -3.46
C ARG A 278 32.14 21.43 -2.00
N ASN A 279 32.08 22.74 -1.75
CA ASN A 279 31.98 23.29 -0.41
C ASN A 279 30.64 22.95 0.26
N LEU A 280 29.54 22.94 -0.49
CA LEU A 280 28.23 22.51 0.02
C LEU A 280 28.22 21.03 0.39
N CYS A 281 28.77 20.15 -0.46
CA CYS A 281 28.94 18.74 -0.15
C CYS A 281 29.70 18.53 1.18
N LYS A 282 30.79 19.27 1.40
CA LYS A 282 31.55 19.22 2.66
C LYS A 282 30.74 19.70 3.87
N LYS A 283 29.90 20.73 3.70
CA LYS A 283 29.05 21.26 4.77
C LYS A 283 27.86 20.35 5.11
N MET A 284 27.36 19.56 4.16
CA MET A 284 26.24 18.64 4.37
C MET A 284 26.64 17.34 5.08
N ALA A 285 27.90 16.90 4.97
CA ALA A 285 28.34 15.63 5.57
C ALA A 285 28.19 15.59 7.10
N PRO A 286 28.66 16.57 7.89
CA PRO A 286 28.54 16.51 9.36
C PRO A 286 27.09 16.48 9.89
N PRO A 287 26.14 17.29 9.36
CA PRO A 287 24.73 17.19 9.70
C PRO A 287 24.14 15.80 9.46
N LEU A 288 24.38 15.20 8.29
CA LEU A 288 23.89 13.86 7.96
C LEU A 288 24.45 12.79 8.91
N VAL A 289 25.72 12.91 9.30
CA VAL A 289 26.36 12.06 10.31
C VAL A 289 25.73 12.24 11.69
N THR A 290 25.40 13.48 12.07
CA THR A 290 24.79 13.79 13.36
C THR A 290 23.39 13.17 13.49
N LEU A 291 22.62 13.10 12.38
CA LEU A 291 21.32 12.43 12.36
C LEU A 291 21.40 10.94 12.75
N LEU A 292 22.53 10.28 12.47
CA LEU A 292 22.76 8.87 12.83
C LEU A 292 23.05 8.66 14.32
N SER A 293 23.18 9.74 15.10
CA SER A 293 23.31 9.69 16.56
C SER A 293 21.99 9.93 17.30
N ALA A 294 20.88 10.15 16.57
CA ALA A 294 19.55 10.36 17.15
C ALA A 294 18.90 9.04 17.62
N GLU A 295 17.61 9.08 17.99
CA GLU A 295 16.82 7.89 18.34
C GLU A 295 16.69 6.93 17.14
N PRO A 296 16.55 5.60 17.35
CA PRO A 296 16.61 4.62 16.27
C PRO A 296 15.59 4.83 15.13
N GLU A 297 14.41 5.34 15.45
CA GLU A 297 13.35 5.67 14.49
C GLU A 297 13.78 6.82 13.56
N ILE A 298 14.43 7.83 14.15
CA ILE A 298 14.98 8.97 13.40
C ILE A 298 16.19 8.53 12.57
N GLN A 299 17.04 7.66 13.11
CA GLN A 299 18.16 7.08 12.36
C GLN A 299 17.67 6.32 11.13
N TYR A 300 16.61 5.53 11.25
CA TYR A 300 16.02 4.82 10.11
C TYR A 300 15.56 5.79 9.02
N VAL A 301 14.79 6.82 9.37
CA VAL A 301 14.37 7.85 8.42
C VAL A 301 15.58 8.53 7.78
N ALA A 302 16.59 8.88 8.57
CA ALA A 302 17.82 9.49 8.07
C ALA A 302 18.56 8.56 7.10
N LEU A 303 18.72 7.27 7.41
CA LEU A 303 19.38 6.28 6.57
C LEU A 303 18.64 6.09 5.24
N ARG A 304 17.31 6.00 5.25
CA ARG A 304 16.50 5.89 4.03
C ARG A 304 16.68 7.11 3.12
N ASN A 305 16.75 8.31 3.68
CA ASN A 305 17.03 9.53 2.93
C ASN A 305 18.49 9.60 2.46
N ILE A 306 19.46 9.23 3.31
CA ILE A 306 20.89 9.17 2.95
C ILE A 306 21.11 8.20 1.80
N ASN A 307 20.40 7.07 1.74
CA ASN A 307 20.47 6.12 0.64
C ASN A 307 20.15 6.79 -0.71
N LEU A 308 19.10 7.62 -0.78
CA LEU A 308 18.78 8.41 -1.99
C LEU A 308 19.87 9.45 -2.31
N ILE A 309 20.34 10.16 -1.29
CA ILE A 309 21.36 11.21 -1.44
C ILE A 309 22.67 10.62 -1.97
N VAL A 310 23.10 9.47 -1.45
CA VAL A 310 24.33 8.77 -1.85
C VAL A 310 24.21 8.25 -3.28
N GLN A 311 23.03 7.83 -3.74
CA GLN A 311 22.83 7.42 -5.14
C GLN A 311 23.06 8.60 -6.11
N LYS A 312 22.57 9.80 -5.80
CA LYS A 312 22.77 10.97 -6.67
C LYS A 312 24.15 11.61 -6.52
N ARG A 313 24.67 11.68 -5.29
CA ARG A 313 25.93 12.36 -4.95
C ARG A 313 26.77 11.54 -3.95
N PRO A 314 27.45 10.47 -4.41
CA PRO A 314 28.29 9.63 -3.55
C PRO A 314 29.41 10.40 -2.83
N THR A 315 29.86 11.52 -3.40
CA THR A 315 30.96 12.34 -2.89
C THR A 315 30.70 12.99 -1.54
N ILE A 316 29.43 13.12 -1.10
CA ILE A 316 29.10 13.78 0.17
C ILE A 316 29.61 12.96 1.36
N LEU A 317 29.44 11.64 1.33
CA LEU A 317 29.73 10.75 2.48
C LEU A 317 30.86 9.75 2.19
N ALA A 318 31.59 9.91 1.09
CA ALA A 318 32.65 8.99 0.68
C ALA A 318 33.76 8.76 1.73
N HIS A 319 34.01 9.74 2.61
CA HIS A 319 35.03 9.66 3.66
C HIS A 319 34.48 9.18 5.02
N GLU A 320 33.16 9.13 5.19
CA GLU A 320 32.50 8.92 6.49
C GLU A 320 31.97 7.48 6.65
N ILE A 321 32.58 6.50 5.99
CA ILE A 321 32.06 5.12 5.96
C ILE A 321 31.93 4.48 7.35
N LYS A 322 32.83 4.83 8.28
CA LYS A 322 32.86 4.26 9.65
C LYS A 322 31.60 4.58 10.46
N VAL A 323 30.91 5.67 10.13
CA VAL A 323 29.67 6.06 10.82
C VAL A 323 28.55 5.05 10.55
N PHE A 324 28.61 4.36 9.40
CA PHE A 324 27.64 3.35 9.01
C PHE A 324 27.93 1.96 9.55
N PHE A 325 28.99 1.77 10.35
CA PHE A 325 29.20 0.48 11.01
C PHE A 325 28.06 0.21 12.01
N CYS A 326 27.55 -1.01 11.96
CA CYS A 326 26.49 -1.49 12.83
C CYS A 326 27.01 -1.65 14.25
N LYS A 327 26.26 -1.14 15.22
CA LYS A 327 26.51 -1.41 16.64
C LYS A 327 25.67 -2.61 17.07
N TYR A 328 26.11 -3.32 18.11
CA TYR A 328 25.38 -4.47 18.63
C TYR A 328 23.94 -4.13 19.08
N ASN A 329 23.74 -2.93 19.62
CA ASN A 329 22.45 -2.44 20.12
C ASN A 329 21.56 -1.77 19.04
N ASP A 330 22.01 -1.71 17.79
CA ASP A 330 21.20 -1.14 16.71
C ASP A 330 20.04 -2.08 16.36
N PRO A 331 18.81 -1.57 16.19
CA PRO A 331 17.70 -2.39 15.71
C PRO A 331 17.95 -2.96 14.31
N ILE A 332 17.34 -4.10 14.02
CA ILE A 332 17.52 -4.83 12.75
C ILE A 332 17.30 -3.96 11.51
N TYR A 333 16.26 -3.12 11.50
CA TYR A 333 15.96 -2.24 10.37
C TYR A 333 17.03 -1.15 10.16
N VAL A 334 17.70 -0.69 11.23
CA VAL A 334 18.85 0.24 11.14
C VAL A 334 20.06 -0.49 10.57
N LYS A 335 20.35 -1.70 11.06
CA LYS A 335 21.45 -2.54 10.57
C LYS A 335 21.32 -2.83 9.07
N MET A 336 20.12 -3.20 8.62
CA MET A 336 19.84 -3.50 7.21
C MET A 336 20.11 -2.29 6.30
N GLU A 337 19.68 -1.09 6.70
CA GLU A 337 19.90 0.12 5.89
C GLU A 337 21.37 0.59 5.93
N LYS A 338 22.02 0.47 7.09
CA LYS A 338 23.46 0.73 7.22
C LYS A 338 24.26 -0.15 6.26
N LEU A 339 23.94 -1.45 6.21
CA LEU A 339 24.57 -2.40 5.31
C LEU A 339 24.43 -1.98 3.84
N GLU A 340 23.22 -1.58 3.41
CA GLU A 340 22.99 -1.14 2.03
C GLU A 340 23.79 0.13 1.67
N ILE A 341 23.88 1.09 2.59
CA ILE A 341 24.68 2.31 2.38
C ILE A 341 26.17 1.98 2.33
N MET A 342 26.66 1.06 3.18
CA MET A 342 28.06 0.61 3.14
C MET A 342 28.44 0.02 1.77
N ILE A 343 27.56 -0.79 1.16
CA ILE A 343 27.78 -1.33 -0.19
C ILE A 343 27.88 -0.18 -1.22
N LYS A 344 27.00 0.82 -1.12
CA LYS A 344 26.99 1.99 -2.03
C LYS A 344 28.24 2.86 -1.87
N LEU A 345 28.76 3.04 -0.66
CA LEU A 345 29.97 3.81 -0.35
C LEU A 345 31.27 3.01 -0.46
N ALA A 346 31.21 1.69 -0.66
CA ALA A 346 32.38 0.85 -0.85
C ALA A 346 33.19 1.30 -2.08
N SER A 347 34.50 1.45 -1.88
CA SER A 347 35.48 1.88 -2.87
C SER A 347 36.79 1.10 -2.67
N ASP A 348 37.69 1.14 -3.65
CA ASP A 348 38.99 0.45 -3.56
C ASP A 348 39.83 0.86 -2.34
N ARG A 349 39.56 2.04 -1.75
CA ARG A 349 40.32 2.58 -0.61
C ARG A 349 39.84 2.05 0.74
N ASN A 350 38.56 1.69 0.87
CA ASN A 350 37.93 1.35 2.14
C ASN A 350 37.48 -0.12 2.21
N ILE A 351 37.59 -0.86 1.11
CA ILE A 351 37.05 -2.21 0.99
C ILE A 351 37.59 -3.19 2.03
N ASP A 352 38.87 -3.09 2.42
CA ASP A 352 39.44 -3.98 3.44
C ASP A 352 38.75 -3.83 4.81
N GLN A 353 38.43 -2.60 5.19
CA GLN A 353 37.70 -2.33 6.44
C GLN A 353 36.25 -2.80 6.34
N VAL A 354 35.60 -2.59 5.19
CA VAL A 354 34.22 -3.02 4.95
C VAL A 354 34.10 -4.55 4.98
N LEU A 355 35.03 -5.26 4.35
CA LEU A 355 35.02 -6.72 4.31
C LEU A 355 35.29 -7.34 5.68
N LEU A 356 36.20 -6.75 6.48
CA LEU A 356 36.42 -7.19 7.85
C LEU A 356 35.13 -7.10 8.66
N GLU A 357 34.39 -6.00 8.49
CA GLU A 357 33.14 -5.78 9.21
C GLU A 357 32.00 -6.68 8.73
N PHE A 358 31.86 -6.88 7.41
CA PHE A 358 30.88 -7.83 6.86
C PHE A 358 31.16 -9.27 7.29
N LYS A 359 32.44 -9.64 7.44
CA LYS A 359 32.83 -10.94 8.00
C LYS A 359 32.37 -11.07 9.46
N GLU A 360 32.50 -10.02 10.27
CA GLU A 360 31.99 -10.03 11.66
C GLU A 360 30.46 -10.13 11.68
N TYR A 361 29.77 -9.38 10.81
CA TYR A 361 28.31 -9.45 10.68
C TYR A 361 27.81 -10.82 10.24
N ALA A 362 28.57 -11.53 9.40
CA ALA A 362 28.25 -12.90 8.99
C ALA A 362 28.37 -13.94 10.12
N THR A 363 28.91 -13.55 11.29
CA THR A 363 29.01 -14.39 12.49
C THR A 363 28.03 -13.99 13.61
N GLU A 364 27.14 -13.03 13.35
CA GLU A 364 26.06 -12.69 14.29
C GLU A 364 25.00 -13.80 14.41
N VAL A 365 24.09 -13.65 15.38
CA VAL A 365 23.03 -14.63 15.69
C VAL A 365 21.79 -14.47 14.79
N ASP A 366 21.53 -13.25 14.28
CA ASP A 366 20.36 -12.96 13.46
C ASP A 366 20.54 -13.48 12.02
N VAL A 367 19.76 -14.50 11.66
CA VAL A 367 19.92 -15.23 10.38
C VAL A 367 19.68 -14.32 9.17
N ASP A 368 18.68 -13.45 9.22
CA ASP A 368 18.34 -12.56 8.10
C ASP A 368 19.44 -11.53 7.88
N PHE A 369 19.97 -10.94 8.96
CA PHE A 369 21.08 -10.01 8.89
C PHE A 369 22.35 -10.68 8.36
N VAL A 370 22.68 -11.87 8.86
CA VAL A 370 23.84 -12.66 8.40
C VAL A 370 23.73 -12.95 6.90
N ARG A 371 22.57 -13.42 6.42
CA ARG A 371 22.35 -13.68 4.99
C ARG A 371 22.57 -12.43 4.15
N LYS A 372 22.04 -11.28 4.60
CA LYS A 372 22.24 -10.01 3.91
C LYS A 372 23.70 -9.56 3.93
N ALA A 373 24.44 -9.76 5.02
CA ALA A 373 25.87 -9.47 5.09
C ALA A 373 26.69 -10.32 4.11
N VAL A 374 26.38 -11.62 3.99
CA VAL A 374 27.02 -12.51 3.00
C VAL A 374 26.70 -12.05 1.56
N ARG A 375 25.44 -11.69 1.26
CA ARG A 375 25.07 -11.07 -0.02
C ARG A 375 25.83 -9.76 -0.27
N ALA A 376 26.05 -8.95 0.76
CA ALA A 376 26.78 -7.69 0.66
C ALA A 376 28.25 -7.91 0.24
N ILE A 377 28.92 -8.95 0.77
CA ILE A 377 30.26 -9.36 0.34
C ILE A 377 30.26 -9.70 -1.15
N GLY A 378 29.25 -10.44 -1.61
CA GLY A 378 29.03 -10.75 -3.02
C GLY A 378 28.90 -9.53 -3.92
N ARG A 379 28.04 -8.60 -3.53
CA ARG A 379 27.82 -7.35 -4.28
C ARG A 379 29.09 -6.50 -4.33
N CYS A 380 29.88 -6.46 -3.27
CA CYS A 380 31.20 -5.82 -3.27
C CYS A 380 32.15 -6.47 -4.28
N ALA A 381 32.17 -7.80 -4.42
CA ALA A 381 32.97 -8.50 -5.42
C ALA A 381 32.54 -8.19 -6.86
N ILE A 382 31.23 -8.08 -7.11
CA ILE A 382 30.69 -7.74 -8.43
C ILE A 382 30.97 -6.28 -8.79
N LYS A 383 30.85 -5.37 -7.82
CA LYS A 383 31.06 -3.93 -8.00
C LYS A 383 32.54 -3.56 -8.14
N LEU A 384 33.45 -4.20 -7.39
CA LEU A 384 34.88 -3.87 -7.34
C LEU A 384 35.72 -5.09 -7.74
N GLU A 385 36.24 -5.08 -8.96
CA GLU A 385 37.06 -6.19 -9.50
C GLU A 385 38.28 -6.52 -8.63
N ARG A 386 39.00 -5.49 -8.15
CA ARG A 386 40.17 -5.67 -7.26
C ARG A 386 39.82 -6.25 -5.89
N ALA A 387 38.56 -6.27 -5.52
CA ALA A 387 38.09 -6.83 -4.25
C ALA A 387 37.62 -8.28 -4.40
N ALA A 388 37.35 -8.76 -5.62
CA ALA A 388 36.71 -10.05 -5.85
C ALA A 388 37.49 -11.22 -5.22
N GLU A 389 38.80 -11.29 -5.44
CA GLU A 389 39.66 -12.34 -4.86
C GLU A 389 39.62 -12.36 -3.32
N ARG A 390 39.64 -11.17 -2.69
CA ARG A 390 39.54 -11.02 -1.23
C ARG A 390 38.16 -11.44 -0.72
N CYS A 391 37.09 -11.02 -1.40
CA CYS A 391 35.72 -11.40 -1.05
C CYS A 391 35.54 -12.92 -1.08
N ILE A 392 36.08 -13.57 -2.12
CA ILE A 392 36.06 -15.02 -2.27
C ILE A 392 36.82 -15.72 -1.15
N SER A 393 38.00 -15.22 -0.77
CA SER A 393 38.75 -15.76 0.37
C SER A 393 37.93 -15.70 1.66
N VAL A 394 37.23 -14.59 1.91
CA VAL A 394 36.33 -14.44 3.07
C VAL A 394 35.15 -15.41 2.99
N LEU A 395 34.50 -15.54 1.84
CA LEU A 395 33.39 -16.48 1.65
C LEU A 395 33.83 -17.94 1.89
N LEU A 396 35.03 -18.31 1.44
CA LEU A 396 35.60 -19.63 1.70
C LEU A 396 35.88 -19.87 3.18
N GLU A 397 36.37 -18.86 3.90
CA GLU A 397 36.53 -18.94 5.35
C GLU A 397 35.18 -19.15 6.05
N LEU A 398 34.13 -18.43 5.63
CA LEU A 398 32.77 -18.58 6.16
C LEU A 398 32.20 -19.97 5.90
N ILE A 399 32.43 -20.54 4.72
CA ILE A 399 32.01 -21.92 4.38
C ILE A 399 32.70 -22.94 5.31
N LYS A 400 33.98 -22.74 5.63
CA LYS A 400 34.73 -23.62 6.55
C LYS A 400 34.21 -23.61 7.99
N ILE A 401 33.45 -22.59 8.40
CA ILE A 401 32.79 -22.56 9.73
C ILE A 401 31.67 -23.62 9.80
N LYS A 402 31.16 -24.09 8.66
CA LYS A 402 30.10 -25.12 8.54
C LYS A 402 28.78 -24.74 9.22
N VAL A 403 28.39 -23.47 9.11
CA VAL A 403 27.05 -23.02 9.49
C VAL A 403 26.14 -23.09 8.26
N ASN A 404 25.13 -23.97 8.28
CA ASN A 404 24.33 -24.34 7.09
C ASN A 404 23.79 -23.13 6.31
N TYR A 405 23.07 -22.22 6.97
CA TYR A 405 22.47 -21.06 6.29
C TYR A 405 23.51 -20.07 5.73
N VAL A 406 24.71 -20.00 6.31
CA VAL A 406 25.82 -19.19 5.80
C VAL A 406 26.44 -19.83 4.57
N VAL A 407 26.66 -21.16 4.61
CA VAL A 407 27.21 -21.94 3.49
C VAL A 407 26.30 -21.81 2.26
N GLN A 408 25.00 -21.98 2.46
CA GLN A 408 24.00 -21.89 1.40
C GLN A 408 23.97 -20.51 0.75
N GLU A 409 23.95 -19.45 1.56
CA GLU A 409 23.97 -18.08 1.07
C GLU A 409 25.30 -17.75 0.35
N ALA A 410 26.42 -18.24 0.87
CA ALA A 410 27.73 -18.07 0.23
C ALA A 410 27.78 -18.75 -1.15
N ILE A 411 27.16 -19.92 -1.33
CA ILE A 411 27.09 -20.60 -2.64
C ILE A 411 26.28 -19.78 -3.65
N ILE A 412 25.13 -19.23 -3.24
CA ILE A 412 24.31 -18.35 -4.09
C ILE A 412 25.15 -17.16 -4.57
N VAL A 413 25.90 -16.54 -3.66
CA VAL A 413 26.78 -15.42 -3.94
C VAL A 413 27.95 -15.80 -4.86
N ILE A 414 28.62 -16.93 -4.60
CA ILE A 414 29.77 -17.38 -5.42
C ILE A 414 29.32 -17.66 -6.86
N LYS A 415 28.13 -18.24 -7.07
CA LYS A 415 27.55 -18.41 -8.41
C LYS A 415 27.49 -17.07 -9.15
N ASP A 416 27.01 -16.01 -8.52
CA ASP A 416 26.94 -14.70 -9.17
C ASP A 416 28.33 -14.10 -9.43
N ILE A 417 29.30 -14.32 -8.53
CA ILE A 417 30.71 -13.95 -8.77
C ILE A 417 31.28 -14.69 -9.98
N PHE A 418 31.00 -16.00 -10.14
CA PHE A 418 31.44 -16.79 -11.30
C PHE A 418 30.78 -16.31 -12.61
N ARG A 419 29.55 -15.81 -12.55
CA ARG A 419 28.88 -15.19 -13.70
C ARG A 419 29.49 -13.83 -14.08
N ARG A 420 30.11 -13.14 -13.11
CA ARG A 420 30.85 -11.88 -13.35
C ARG A 420 32.27 -12.12 -13.86
N TYR A 421 32.98 -13.09 -13.27
CA TYR A 421 34.37 -13.44 -13.59
C TYR A 421 34.49 -14.94 -13.96
N PRO A 422 34.05 -15.33 -15.17
CA PRO A 422 34.14 -16.72 -15.62
C PRO A 422 35.59 -17.25 -15.63
N ASN A 423 35.78 -18.55 -15.38
CA ASN A 423 37.06 -19.27 -15.51
C ASN A 423 38.24 -18.72 -14.66
N THR A 424 37.98 -17.90 -13.65
CA THR A 424 39.04 -17.27 -12.83
C THR A 424 39.29 -18.01 -11.52
N TYR A 425 38.25 -18.55 -10.90
CA TYR A 425 38.26 -19.07 -9.52
C TYR A 425 37.89 -20.56 -9.44
N GLU A 426 38.31 -21.34 -10.44
CA GLU A 426 37.92 -22.75 -10.61
C GLU A 426 38.37 -23.67 -9.46
N SER A 427 39.49 -23.35 -8.79
CA SER A 427 40.06 -24.17 -7.71
C SER A 427 39.13 -24.32 -6.50
N ILE A 428 38.10 -23.49 -6.41
CA ILE A 428 37.17 -23.41 -5.29
C ILE A 428 36.04 -24.43 -5.43
N ILE A 429 35.75 -24.85 -6.67
CA ILE A 429 34.62 -25.73 -6.99
C ILE A 429 34.69 -27.04 -6.21
N ALA A 430 35.88 -27.62 -6.03
CA ALA A 430 36.07 -28.84 -5.25
C ALA A 430 35.59 -28.67 -3.80
N THR A 431 35.98 -27.57 -3.14
CA THR A 431 35.56 -27.26 -1.76
C THR A 431 34.05 -27.01 -1.66
N LEU A 432 33.43 -26.45 -2.70
CA LEU A 432 31.98 -26.27 -2.74
C LEU A 432 31.24 -27.62 -2.86
N CYS A 433 31.75 -28.53 -3.68
CA CYS A 433 31.17 -29.86 -3.86
C CYS A 433 31.25 -30.71 -2.58
N GLU A 434 32.29 -30.54 -1.74
CA GLU A 434 32.38 -31.19 -0.43
C GLU A 434 31.25 -30.79 0.54
N SER A 435 30.56 -29.67 0.29
CA SER A 435 29.50 -29.14 1.17
C SER A 435 28.08 -29.45 0.66
N LEU A 436 27.93 -30.25 -0.40
CA LEU A 436 26.67 -30.50 -1.11
C LEU A 436 25.61 -31.16 -0.22
N ASP A 437 26.01 -32.04 0.69
CA ASP A 437 25.12 -32.76 1.63
C ASP A 437 24.40 -31.85 2.64
N THR A 438 24.81 -30.58 2.75
CA THR A 438 24.25 -29.61 3.72
C THR A 438 23.24 -28.64 3.11
N LEU A 439 22.90 -28.80 1.83
CA LEU A 439 22.03 -27.89 1.09
C LEU A 439 20.55 -28.31 1.15
N ASP A 440 19.74 -27.57 1.88
CA ASP A 440 18.28 -27.71 1.93
C ASP A 440 17.55 -26.61 1.15
N GLU A 441 18.07 -25.39 1.12
CA GLU A 441 17.41 -24.26 0.45
C GLU A 441 17.38 -24.38 -1.10
N PRO A 442 16.22 -24.17 -1.76
CA PRO A 442 16.08 -24.30 -3.21
C PRO A 442 17.01 -23.41 -4.03
N GLU A 443 17.22 -22.16 -3.60
CA GLU A 443 18.10 -21.22 -4.29
C GLU A 443 19.57 -21.65 -4.25
N ALA A 444 20.01 -22.23 -3.13
CA ALA A 444 21.36 -22.75 -2.96
C ALA A 444 21.56 -24.03 -3.78
N LYS A 445 20.61 -24.98 -3.75
CA LYS A 445 20.62 -26.17 -4.62
C LYS A 445 20.68 -25.80 -6.10
N ALA A 446 19.80 -24.91 -6.56
CA ALA A 446 19.81 -24.44 -7.93
C ALA A 446 21.14 -23.75 -8.29
N SER A 447 21.71 -22.97 -7.37
CA SER A 447 23.01 -22.33 -7.59
C SER A 447 24.15 -23.34 -7.71
N MET A 448 24.14 -24.40 -6.89
CA MET A 448 25.13 -25.48 -6.97
C MET A 448 24.99 -26.27 -8.28
N ILE A 449 23.77 -26.67 -8.64
CA ILE A 449 23.47 -27.37 -9.90
C ILE A 449 23.90 -26.55 -11.11
N TRP A 450 23.72 -25.22 -11.06
CA TRP A 450 24.22 -24.33 -12.09
C TRP A 450 25.76 -24.38 -12.18
N ILE A 451 26.48 -24.33 -11.06
CA ILE A 451 27.95 -24.41 -11.03
C ILE A 451 28.42 -25.73 -11.64
N ILE A 452 27.80 -26.86 -11.23
CA ILE A 452 28.15 -28.19 -11.74
C ILE A 452 27.92 -28.27 -13.25
N GLY A 453 26.78 -27.80 -13.75
CA GLY A 453 26.47 -27.82 -15.19
C GLY A 453 27.32 -26.85 -16.03
N GLU A 454 27.68 -25.68 -15.50
CA GLU A 454 28.53 -24.73 -16.20
C GLU A 454 29.99 -25.19 -16.26
N TYR A 455 30.50 -25.81 -15.20
CA TYR A 455 31.89 -26.28 -15.11
C TYR A 455 32.03 -27.81 -15.26
N ALA A 456 31.05 -28.46 -15.88
CA ALA A 456 31.01 -29.91 -16.07
C ALA A 456 32.23 -30.51 -16.81
N GLU A 457 32.93 -29.72 -17.61
CA GLU A 457 34.17 -30.13 -18.28
C GLU A 457 35.35 -30.31 -17.31
N ARG A 458 35.35 -29.56 -16.21
CA ARG A 458 36.41 -29.54 -15.19
C ARG A 458 36.13 -30.48 -14.03
N ILE A 459 34.85 -30.75 -13.76
CA ILE A 459 34.42 -31.64 -12.68
C ILE A 459 34.31 -33.06 -13.26
N ASP A 460 35.14 -33.97 -12.77
CA ASP A 460 35.19 -35.34 -13.28
C ASP A 460 33.95 -36.14 -12.88
N ASN A 461 33.49 -36.01 -11.64
CA ASN A 461 32.31 -36.68 -11.06
C ASN A 461 31.00 -35.86 -11.21
N ALA A 462 30.89 -35.02 -12.24
CA ALA A 462 29.73 -34.15 -12.43
C ALA A 462 28.42 -34.93 -12.70
N ASP A 463 28.54 -36.08 -13.36
CA ASP A 463 27.47 -37.03 -13.62
C ASP A 463 26.90 -37.60 -12.32
N GLU A 464 27.76 -38.17 -11.46
CA GLU A 464 27.35 -38.74 -10.15
C GLU A 464 26.65 -37.68 -9.28
N LEU A 465 27.19 -36.46 -9.24
CA LEU A 465 26.63 -35.37 -8.43
C LEU A 465 25.24 -34.93 -8.94
N LEU A 466 25.04 -34.82 -10.25
CA LEU A 466 23.74 -34.44 -10.81
C LEU A 466 22.72 -35.59 -10.74
N GLU A 467 23.16 -36.85 -10.82
CA GLU A 467 22.30 -38.03 -10.68
C GLU A 467 21.61 -38.07 -9.31
N SER A 468 22.34 -37.71 -8.24
CA SER A 468 21.77 -37.64 -6.89
C SER A 468 20.57 -36.68 -6.76
N PHE A 469 20.53 -35.60 -7.55
CA PHE A 469 19.41 -34.67 -7.60
C PHE A 469 18.30 -35.11 -8.56
N LEU A 470 18.61 -35.98 -9.54
CA LEU A 470 17.63 -36.51 -10.47
C LEU A 470 16.74 -37.57 -9.80
N ASP A 471 17.29 -38.34 -8.86
CA ASP A 471 16.54 -39.34 -8.09
C ASP A 471 15.37 -38.71 -7.31
N THR A 472 15.52 -37.49 -6.82
CA THR A 472 14.49 -36.73 -6.10
C THR A 472 13.77 -35.69 -6.97
N PHE A 473 13.92 -35.73 -8.30
CA PHE A 473 13.43 -34.68 -9.21
C PHE A 473 11.95 -34.30 -9.04
N PRO A 474 10.99 -35.24 -8.90
CA PRO A 474 9.57 -34.90 -8.74
C PRO A 474 9.27 -34.19 -7.41
N GLU A 475 10.10 -34.41 -6.39
CA GLU A 475 9.96 -33.82 -5.05
C GLU A 475 10.60 -32.43 -4.95
N GLU A 476 11.53 -32.11 -5.84
CA GLU A 476 12.23 -30.82 -5.87
C GLU A 476 11.34 -29.68 -6.41
N PRO A 477 11.54 -28.43 -5.96
CA PRO A 477 10.77 -27.29 -6.45
C PRO A 477 11.12 -26.92 -7.89
N ALA A 478 10.18 -26.27 -8.59
CA ALA A 478 10.30 -25.92 -10.01
C ALA A 478 11.60 -25.19 -10.38
N LEU A 479 12.12 -24.32 -9.50
CA LEU A 479 13.40 -23.62 -9.71
C LEU A 479 14.57 -24.60 -9.86
N VAL A 480 14.62 -25.62 -9.00
CA VAL A 480 15.67 -26.65 -8.99
C VAL A 480 15.49 -27.56 -10.21
N GLN A 481 14.25 -27.98 -10.51
CA GLN A 481 13.93 -28.80 -11.68
C GLN A 481 14.36 -28.15 -13.00
N LEU A 482 14.03 -26.87 -13.21
CA LEU A 482 14.43 -26.10 -14.40
C LEU A 482 15.95 -26.00 -14.53
N GLN A 483 16.63 -25.80 -13.40
CA GLN A 483 18.09 -25.66 -13.36
C GLN A 483 18.79 -27.00 -13.58
N LEU A 484 18.21 -28.10 -13.08
CA LEU A 484 18.70 -29.47 -13.29
C LEU A 484 18.53 -29.89 -14.74
N LEU A 485 17.35 -29.68 -15.33
CA LEU A 485 17.11 -29.88 -16.76
C LEU A 485 18.18 -29.18 -17.61
N THR A 486 18.45 -27.90 -17.32
CA THR A 486 19.46 -27.12 -18.05
C THR A 486 20.88 -27.65 -17.81
N ALA A 487 21.20 -28.06 -16.57
CA ALA A 487 22.53 -28.58 -16.22
C ALA A 487 22.81 -29.93 -16.89
N THR A 488 21.84 -30.84 -16.91
CA THR A 488 21.97 -32.15 -17.57
C THR A 488 22.13 -32.00 -19.08
N VAL A 489 21.40 -31.05 -19.70
CA VAL A 489 21.58 -30.71 -21.13
C VAL A 489 22.99 -30.20 -21.41
N LYS A 490 23.52 -29.29 -20.57
CA LYS A 490 24.91 -28.82 -20.72
C LYS A 490 25.93 -29.95 -20.52
N LEU A 491 25.72 -30.81 -19.53
CA LEU A 491 26.60 -31.95 -19.26
C LEU A 491 26.72 -32.84 -20.50
N PHE A 492 25.59 -33.20 -21.13
CA PHE A 492 25.59 -34.01 -22.34
C PHE A 492 26.23 -33.33 -23.55
N LEU A 493 25.95 -32.04 -23.77
CA LEU A 493 26.55 -31.28 -24.88
C LEU A 493 28.08 -31.15 -24.74
N LYS A 494 28.60 -31.22 -23.52
CA LYS A 494 30.03 -31.16 -23.20
C LYS A 494 30.70 -32.53 -23.18
N LYS A 495 30.03 -33.53 -22.60
CA LYS A 495 30.48 -34.91 -22.43
C LYS A 495 29.39 -35.87 -22.95
N PRO A 496 29.37 -36.20 -24.26
CA PRO A 496 28.39 -37.12 -24.82
C PRO A 496 28.79 -38.58 -24.53
N THR A 497 28.79 -38.97 -23.26
CA THR A 497 29.01 -40.36 -22.79
C THR A 497 27.67 -41.06 -22.49
N GLU A 498 27.70 -42.38 -22.31
CA GLU A 498 26.47 -43.17 -22.06
C GLU A 498 25.72 -42.74 -20.80
N GLY A 499 26.42 -42.33 -19.72
CA GLY A 499 25.82 -41.85 -18.48
C GLY A 499 24.93 -40.60 -18.66
N PRO A 500 25.48 -39.46 -19.10
CA PRO A 500 24.72 -38.25 -19.40
C PRO A 500 23.58 -38.45 -20.40
N GLN A 501 23.72 -39.39 -21.34
CA GLN A 501 22.63 -39.74 -22.27
C GLN A 501 21.43 -40.39 -21.55
N GLN A 502 21.67 -41.29 -20.60
CA GLN A 502 20.61 -41.88 -19.77
C GLN A 502 19.97 -40.83 -18.85
N MET A 503 20.79 -39.95 -18.25
CA MET A 503 20.29 -38.86 -17.41
C MET A 503 19.40 -37.88 -18.17
N ILE A 504 19.73 -37.56 -19.42
CA ILE A 504 18.87 -36.72 -20.27
C ILE A 504 17.53 -37.39 -20.55
N GLN A 505 17.53 -38.69 -20.86
CA GLN A 505 16.29 -39.41 -21.12
C GLN A 505 15.39 -39.43 -19.88
N ALA A 506 15.98 -39.66 -18.71
CA ALA A 506 15.27 -39.63 -17.43
C ALA A 506 14.71 -38.22 -17.15
N VAL A 507 15.53 -37.17 -17.22
CA VAL A 507 15.08 -35.81 -16.89
C VAL A 507 14.03 -35.30 -17.88
N LEU A 508 14.15 -35.62 -19.17
CA LEU A 508 13.15 -35.23 -20.18
C LEU A 508 11.83 -35.98 -19.98
N ASN A 509 11.86 -37.28 -19.64
CA ASN A 509 10.64 -38.02 -19.32
C ASN A 509 9.95 -37.45 -18.07
N ASN A 510 10.70 -37.22 -16.99
CA ASN A 510 10.14 -36.69 -15.75
C ASN A 510 9.60 -35.25 -15.95
N ALA A 511 10.32 -34.42 -16.72
CA ALA A 511 9.89 -33.04 -17.01
C ALA A 511 8.70 -32.94 -17.98
N THR A 512 8.50 -33.91 -18.87
CA THR A 512 7.41 -33.87 -19.86
C THR A 512 6.16 -34.61 -19.40
N VAL A 513 6.32 -35.81 -18.82
CA VAL A 513 5.22 -36.72 -18.47
C VAL A 513 4.77 -36.53 -17.02
N GLU A 514 5.69 -36.46 -16.08
CA GLU A 514 5.36 -36.47 -14.64
C GLU A 514 5.10 -35.08 -14.06
N THR A 515 5.54 -34.01 -14.74
CA THR A 515 5.40 -32.65 -14.22
C THR A 515 4.14 -31.94 -14.72
N ASP A 516 3.43 -31.28 -13.80
CA ASP A 516 2.25 -30.43 -14.09
C ASP A 516 2.61 -28.99 -14.50
N ASN A 517 3.84 -28.53 -14.28
CA ASN A 517 4.27 -27.16 -14.60
C ASN A 517 4.42 -26.96 -16.12
N PRO A 518 3.61 -26.09 -16.77
CA PRO A 518 3.68 -25.87 -18.21
C PRO A 518 5.03 -25.31 -18.68
N ASP A 519 5.65 -24.41 -17.91
CA ASP A 519 6.94 -23.79 -18.28
C ASP A 519 8.07 -24.83 -18.30
N LEU A 520 8.11 -25.73 -17.32
CA LEU A 520 9.08 -26.82 -17.30
C LEU A 520 8.87 -27.78 -18.47
N ARG A 521 7.62 -28.16 -18.73
CA ARG A 521 7.25 -29.05 -19.84
C ARG A 521 7.61 -28.45 -21.20
N ASP A 522 7.30 -27.17 -21.42
CA ASP A 522 7.62 -26.46 -22.66
C ASP A 522 9.13 -26.37 -22.87
N ARG A 523 9.87 -26.02 -21.81
CA ARG A 523 11.34 -25.96 -21.87
C ARG A 523 11.97 -27.33 -22.12
N ALA A 524 11.43 -28.39 -21.54
CA ALA A 524 11.86 -29.76 -21.81
C ALA A 524 11.59 -30.16 -23.26
N TYR A 525 10.42 -29.82 -23.83
CA TYR A 525 10.15 -30.06 -25.25
C TYR A 525 11.07 -29.25 -26.18
N ILE A 526 11.41 -28.01 -25.83
CA ILE A 526 12.37 -27.20 -26.59
C ILE A 526 13.73 -27.90 -26.60
N TYR A 527 14.24 -28.32 -25.43
CA TYR A 527 15.51 -29.05 -25.35
C TYR A 527 15.48 -30.38 -26.10
N TRP A 528 14.41 -31.17 -25.97
CA TRP A 528 14.24 -32.42 -26.71
C TRP A 528 14.30 -32.15 -28.22
N ARG A 529 13.47 -31.24 -28.73
CA ARG A 529 13.42 -30.92 -30.17
C ARG A 529 14.76 -30.40 -30.66
N LEU A 530 15.44 -29.55 -29.89
CA LEU A 530 16.74 -29.01 -30.26
C LEU A 530 17.80 -30.12 -30.36
N LEU A 531 17.90 -30.98 -29.34
CA LEU A 531 18.85 -32.10 -29.31
C LEU A 531 18.57 -33.17 -30.36
N SER A 532 17.30 -33.41 -30.70
CA SER A 532 16.91 -34.41 -31.72
C SER A 532 17.04 -33.91 -33.15
N THR A 533 16.97 -32.59 -33.36
CA THR A 533 17.08 -31.99 -34.69
C THR A 533 18.54 -31.79 -35.07
N ASP A 534 19.31 -31.13 -34.22
CA ASP A 534 20.70 -30.80 -34.49
C ASP A 534 21.51 -30.59 -33.19
N PRO A 535 22.33 -31.58 -32.77
CA PRO A 535 23.19 -31.47 -31.59
C PRO A 535 24.25 -30.36 -31.69
N GLU A 536 24.75 -30.04 -32.88
CA GLU A 536 25.77 -28.99 -33.05
C GLU A 536 25.13 -27.61 -32.89
N ALA A 537 23.96 -27.38 -33.51
CA ALA A 537 23.20 -26.14 -33.27
C ALA A 537 22.77 -26.02 -31.80
N ALA A 538 22.44 -27.13 -31.14
CA ALA A 538 22.14 -27.13 -29.70
C ALA A 538 23.33 -26.63 -28.88
N LYS A 539 24.55 -27.03 -29.25
CA LYS A 539 25.79 -26.58 -28.61
C LYS A 539 25.97 -25.08 -28.76
N ASP A 540 25.82 -24.55 -29.97
CA ASP A 540 25.96 -23.12 -30.25
C ASP A 540 24.91 -22.26 -29.52
N VAL A 541 23.68 -22.76 -29.36
CA VAL A 541 22.61 -22.04 -28.67
C VAL A 541 22.76 -22.11 -27.15
N VAL A 542 23.00 -23.29 -26.59
CA VAL A 542 22.96 -23.52 -25.14
C VAL A 542 24.27 -23.11 -24.46
N LEU A 543 25.40 -23.31 -25.14
CA LEU A 543 26.75 -22.96 -24.63
C LEU A 543 27.25 -21.60 -25.14
N ALA A 544 26.36 -20.79 -25.75
CA ALA A 544 26.70 -19.42 -26.13
C ALA A 544 27.24 -18.61 -24.94
N GLU A 545 28.23 -17.75 -25.21
CA GLU A 545 28.74 -16.79 -24.23
C GLU A 545 27.63 -15.83 -23.81
N LYS A 546 27.37 -15.77 -22.50
CA LYS A 546 26.34 -14.91 -21.91
C LYS A 546 26.93 -13.56 -21.55
N PRO A 547 26.15 -12.46 -21.63
CA PRO A 547 26.60 -11.16 -21.18
C PRO A 547 26.92 -11.19 -19.68
N VAL A 548 27.97 -10.46 -19.32
CA VAL A 548 28.46 -10.34 -17.95
C VAL A 548 27.44 -9.56 -17.11
N ILE A 549 27.16 -10.04 -15.89
CA ILE A 549 26.22 -9.38 -14.97
C ILE A 549 26.80 -8.10 -14.35
N SER A 550 25.97 -7.10 -14.04
CA SER A 550 26.32 -5.88 -13.28
C SER A 550 25.51 -5.80 -11.98
N ASP A 551 26.02 -5.11 -10.95
CA ASP A 551 25.25 -4.83 -9.72
C ASP A 551 24.31 -3.63 -9.91
N ASP A 552 23.21 -3.86 -10.63
CA ASP A 552 22.14 -2.86 -10.84
C ASP A 552 20.94 -3.09 -9.91
N SER A 553 20.99 -4.12 -9.06
CA SER A 553 19.87 -4.63 -8.27
C SER A 553 19.15 -3.59 -7.40
N ASN A 554 19.87 -2.56 -6.92
CA ASN A 554 19.34 -1.50 -6.05
C ASN A 554 19.64 -0.08 -6.56
N GLN A 555 19.85 0.10 -7.88
CA GLN A 555 19.91 1.43 -8.48
C GLN A 555 18.50 1.85 -8.88
N LEU A 556 18.05 2.99 -8.35
CA LEU A 556 16.79 3.59 -8.79
C LEU A 556 17.00 4.22 -10.17
N ASP A 557 15.96 4.17 -11.00
CA ASP A 557 15.96 4.91 -12.25
C ASP A 557 16.20 6.41 -11.99
N SER A 558 16.96 7.08 -12.86
CA SER A 558 17.39 8.46 -12.61
C SER A 558 16.20 9.42 -12.52
N SER A 559 15.12 9.17 -13.27
CA SER A 559 13.93 10.01 -13.22
C SER A 559 13.20 9.88 -11.87
N LEU A 560 12.99 8.64 -11.44
CA LEU A 560 12.39 8.31 -10.14
C LEU A 560 13.26 8.80 -8.98
N LEU A 561 14.59 8.71 -9.09
CA LEU A 561 15.49 9.23 -8.07
C LEU A 561 15.33 10.75 -7.91
N ASP A 562 15.25 11.50 -9.01
CA ASP A 562 15.07 12.96 -8.95
C ASP A 562 13.71 13.35 -8.36
N GLU A 563 12.65 12.59 -8.66
CA GLU A 563 11.35 12.75 -8.02
C GLU A 563 11.40 12.46 -6.51
N LEU A 564 12.04 11.36 -6.10
CA LEU A 564 12.18 10.99 -4.69
C LEU A 564 13.07 11.97 -3.91
N LEU A 565 14.07 12.59 -4.56
CA LEU A 565 14.88 13.65 -3.97
C LEU A 565 14.04 14.91 -3.71
N ALA A 566 13.12 15.25 -4.61
CA ALA A 566 12.14 16.31 -4.39
C ALA A 566 11.14 15.98 -3.28
N ASN A 567 11.03 14.71 -2.89
CA ASN A 567 10.20 14.22 -1.80
C ASN A 567 10.99 13.80 -0.56
N ILE A 568 12.26 14.20 -0.42
CA ILE A 568 13.00 14.09 0.86
C ILE A 568 12.16 14.72 1.98
N SER A 569 12.32 14.20 3.20
CA SER A 569 11.54 14.51 4.42
C SER A 569 10.08 14.04 4.43
N THR A 570 9.63 13.30 3.42
CA THR A 570 8.26 12.74 3.35
C THR A 570 8.21 11.21 3.48
N LEU A 571 7.02 10.63 3.59
CA LEU A 571 6.83 9.17 3.57
C LEU A 571 7.32 8.52 2.27
N SER A 572 7.24 9.24 1.14
CA SER A 572 7.70 8.75 -0.16
C SER A 572 9.20 8.44 -0.16
N SER A 573 10.02 9.30 0.47
CA SER A 573 11.47 9.07 0.58
C SER A 573 11.85 8.00 1.60
N VAL A 574 10.96 7.63 2.51
CA VAL A 574 11.16 6.47 3.41
C VAL A 574 10.81 5.18 2.66
N TYR A 575 9.69 5.14 1.93
CA TYR A 575 9.28 3.96 1.18
C TYR A 575 10.06 3.73 -0.12
N HIS A 576 10.80 4.74 -0.61
CA HIS A 576 11.41 4.76 -1.96
C HIS A 576 10.39 4.45 -3.05
N LYS A 577 9.20 5.04 -2.90
CA LYS A 577 8.07 4.89 -3.83
C LYS A 577 7.44 6.25 -4.09
N PRO A 578 6.97 6.51 -5.32
CA PRO A 578 6.30 7.76 -5.61
C PRO A 578 4.99 7.84 -4.80
N PRO A 579 4.50 9.05 -4.47
CA PRO A 579 3.26 9.23 -3.71
C PRO A 579 2.06 8.50 -4.33
N GLU A 580 1.97 8.39 -5.66
CA GLU A 580 0.82 7.72 -6.30
C GLU A 580 0.73 6.22 -5.98
N ALA A 581 1.84 5.59 -5.60
CA ALA A 581 1.87 4.16 -5.30
C ALA A 581 1.18 3.79 -3.97
N PHE A 582 1.01 4.75 -3.06
CA PHE A 582 0.44 4.52 -1.73
C PHE A 582 -0.60 5.56 -1.29
N VAL A 583 -0.71 6.68 -2.01
CA VAL A 583 -1.80 7.64 -1.83
C VAL A 583 -2.84 7.38 -2.91
N SER A 584 -3.89 6.64 -2.57
CA SER A 584 -5.13 6.64 -3.36
C SER A 584 -5.80 8.01 -3.18
N ARG A 585 -5.30 9.05 -3.86
CA ARG A 585 -6.11 10.26 -4.04
C ARG A 585 -7.34 9.79 -4.80
N VAL A 586 -8.48 9.73 -4.11
CA VAL A 586 -9.80 9.77 -4.75
C VAL A 586 -9.72 11.00 -5.65
N LYS A 587 -9.46 10.80 -6.94
CA LYS A 587 -9.44 11.89 -7.92
C LYS A 587 -10.79 12.58 -7.77
N ALA A 588 -10.81 13.76 -7.16
CA ALA A 588 -11.88 14.69 -7.38
C ALA A 588 -11.93 14.85 -8.90
N ALA A 589 -13.03 14.38 -9.51
CA ALA A 589 -13.26 14.54 -10.93
C ALA A 589 -13.06 16.02 -11.27
N PRO A 590 -12.28 16.36 -12.31
CA PRO A 590 -12.27 17.73 -12.78
C PRO A 590 -13.71 18.08 -13.14
N ARG A 591 -14.26 19.10 -12.47
CA ARG A 591 -15.52 19.72 -12.89
C ARG A 591 -15.30 20.23 -14.30
N VAL A 592 -15.98 19.60 -15.25
CA VAL A 592 -16.19 20.16 -16.57
C VAL A 592 -17.16 21.32 -16.37
N ASP A 593 -16.73 22.50 -16.80
CA ASP A 593 -17.44 23.77 -17.08
C ASP A 593 -16.41 24.88 -16.78
N ASP A 594 -15.92 25.72 -17.69
CA ASP A 594 -16.44 26.28 -18.93
C ASP A 594 -15.29 26.47 -19.94
N GLU A 595 -15.47 26.07 -21.21
CA GLU A 595 -14.72 26.67 -22.32
C GLU A 595 -15.68 27.45 -23.20
N GLU A 596 -15.64 28.78 -23.02
CA GLU A 596 -16.16 29.76 -23.96
C GLU A 596 -15.57 29.54 -25.36
N PHE A 597 -16.46 29.56 -26.35
CA PHE A 597 -16.14 29.64 -27.76
C PHE A 597 -15.13 30.75 -28.06
N ALA A 598 -13.93 30.38 -28.50
CA ALA A 598 -13.02 31.26 -29.21
C ALA A 598 -12.81 30.74 -30.64
N ASP A 599 -13.42 31.46 -31.57
CA ASP A 599 -13.26 31.39 -33.02
C ASP A 599 -11.79 31.67 -33.42
N ALA A 600 -11.16 30.75 -34.15
CA ALA A 600 -9.91 31.01 -34.88
C ALA A 600 -9.67 29.95 -35.98
N GLY A 601 -10.05 30.33 -37.21
CA GLY A 601 -9.18 30.34 -38.40
C GLY A 601 -8.26 29.15 -38.68
N GLU A 602 -8.53 28.53 -39.83
CA GLU A 602 -7.61 27.74 -40.65
C GLU A 602 -6.13 28.13 -40.54
N THR A 603 -5.23 27.14 -40.42
CA THR A 603 -4.16 26.85 -41.40
C THR A 603 -3.13 25.86 -40.86
N GLY A 604 -2.71 24.90 -41.71
CA GLY A 604 -1.31 24.48 -41.75
C GLY A 604 -0.96 23.09 -41.23
N TYR A 605 -1.29 22.05 -42.01
CA TYR A 605 -0.61 20.76 -41.97
C TYR A 605 0.91 20.89 -42.15
N SER A 606 1.69 20.02 -41.50
CA SER A 606 2.99 19.53 -41.99
C SER A 606 3.34 18.18 -41.34
N GLU A 607 2.96 17.09 -42.00
CA GLU A 607 3.62 15.79 -41.88
C GLU A 607 4.48 15.56 -43.13
N SER A 608 5.57 14.79 -42.99
CA SER A 608 6.35 14.22 -44.08
C SER A 608 7.25 13.09 -43.53
N PRO A 609 7.77 12.18 -44.36
CA PRO A 609 7.10 11.43 -45.43
C PRO A 609 7.56 9.95 -45.48
N SER A 610 6.81 9.04 -46.09
CA SER A 610 7.41 7.83 -46.68
C SER A 610 6.77 7.45 -48.01
N GLN A 611 7.67 7.12 -48.93
CA GLN A 611 7.55 7.02 -50.38
C GLN A 611 6.69 5.84 -50.84
N GLY A 612 5.87 6.08 -51.88
CA GLY A 612 5.47 5.05 -52.86
C GLY A 612 6.08 5.39 -54.22
N LEU A 613 6.53 4.36 -54.94
CA LEU A 613 7.00 4.45 -56.33
C LEU A 613 5.95 3.90 -57.30
N ASP A 614 5.87 4.61 -58.42
CA ASP A 614 5.46 4.21 -59.77
C ASP A 614 3.99 4.10 -60.17
N GLY A 615 3.60 4.98 -61.10
CA GLY A 615 2.40 4.83 -61.94
C GLY A 615 1.89 6.12 -62.57
N ALA A 616 2.40 6.45 -63.76
CA ALA A 616 2.08 7.57 -64.67
C ALA A 616 0.64 8.17 -64.68
N SER A 617 0.61 9.51 -64.75
CA SER A 617 -0.49 10.45 -65.09
C SER A 617 -1.03 10.26 -66.54
N PRO A 618 -2.04 11.04 -67.05
CA PRO A 618 -2.62 12.26 -66.48
C PRO A 618 -4.14 12.55 -66.71
N SER A 619 -4.56 13.60 -65.99
CA SER A 619 -5.39 14.74 -66.45
C SER A 619 -6.91 14.76 -66.24
N SER A 620 -7.32 15.91 -65.69
CA SER A 620 -8.59 16.64 -65.85
C SER A 620 -9.83 16.02 -65.18
N SER A 621 -10.76 16.74 -64.56
CA SER A 621 -10.96 18.17 -64.30
C SER A 621 -12.28 18.27 -63.54
N THR A 622 -12.36 19.17 -62.55
CA THR A 622 -13.51 20.01 -62.19
C THR A 622 -14.95 19.47 -62.25
N GLY A 623 -15.66 19.63 -61.13
CA GLY A 623 -17.00 20.24 -61.18
C GLY A 623 -18.09 19.57 -60.34
N ASN A 624 -18.39 20.16 -59.18
CA ASN A 624 -19.72 20.58 -58.70
C ASN A 624 -20.92 20.22 -59.62
N SER A 625 -22.10 19.83 -59.16
CA SER A 625 -22.78 20.16 -57.90
C SER A 625 -24.15 19.44 -57.81
N SER A 626 -24.61 19.25 -56.57
CA SER A 626 -25.98 19.50 -56.08
C SER A 626 -27.20 18.65 -56.52
N ASN A 627 -28.13 18.55 -55.56
CA ASN A 627 -29.59 18.46 -55.68
C ASN A 627 -30.29 17.09 -55.48
N VAL A 628 -30.62 16.83 -54.20
CA VAL A 628 -31.98 16.68 -53.61
C VAL A 628 -33.12 17.32 -54.45
N PRO A 629 -34.44 16.99 -54.36
CA PRO A 629 -35.20 16.03 -53.51
C PRO A 629 -36.18 15.14 -54.32
N VAL A 630 -36.98 14.29 -53.65
CA VAL A 630 -38.47 14.37 -53.63
C VAL A 630 -39.01 13.49 -52.48
N LYS A 631 -40.10 13.98 -51.90
CA LYS A 631 -40.82 13.57 -50.68
C LYS A 631 -41.93 12.56 -50.99
N GLN A 632 -42.59 12.10 -49.90
CA GLN A 632 -44.01 11.77 -49.70
C GLN A 632 -44.42 10.26 -49.57
N PRO A 633 -45.52 9.90 -48.86
CA PRO A 633 -45.64 9.89 -47.38
C PRO A 633 -46.46 8.69 -46.77
N ALA A 634 -46.48 8.60 -45.42
CA ALA A 634 -47.60 8.26 -44.48
C ALA A 634 -48.36 6.90 -44.59
N ALA A 635 -49.09 6.35 -43.59
CA ALA A 635 -49.23 6.38 -42.13
C ALA A 635 -50.44 5.47 -41.77
N ALA A 636 -50.53 4.88 -40.56
CA ALA A 636 -51.74 4.78 -39.69
C ALA A 636 -51.69 3.65 -38.62
N ALA A 637 -52.24 3.93 -37.43
CA ALA A 637 -52.44 3.09 -36.23
C ALA A 637 -53.95 2.65 -36.11
N PRO A 638 -54.58 2.24 -34.97
CA PRO A 638 -54.13 1.76 -33.63
C PRO A 638 -54.94 0.58 -32.96
N ALA A 639 -54.38 -0.01 -31.87
CA ALA A 639 -54.94 -0.41 -30.53
C ALA A 639 -55.94 -1.58 -30.19
N VAL A 640 -55.68 -2.20 -29.00
CA VAL A 640 -56.53 -2.71 -27.86
C VAL A 640 -56.77 -4.24 -27.61
N ALA A 641 -56.35 -4.67 -26.39
CA ALA A 641 -56.83 -5.69 -25.41
C ALA A 641 -56.73 -7.24 -25.61
N ALA A 642 -56.43 -7.92 -24.48
CA ALA A 642 -56.26 -9.37 -24.23
C ALA A 642 -57.55 -10.05 -23.65
N PRO A 643 -57.60 -11.27 -23.04
CA PRO A 643 -56.70 -12.47 -23.01
C PRO A 643 -57.42 -13.88 -23.03
N ILE A 644 -56.65 -14.98 -22.79
CA ILE A 644 -56.94 -16.36 -22.24
C ILE A 644 -57.59 -17.48 -23.16
N PRO A 645 -57.50 -18.81 -22.84
CA PRO A 645 -56.43 -19.74 -23.29
C PRO A 645 -56.89 -21.14 -23.81
N ASP A 646 -55.89 -21.95 -24.18
CA ASP A 646 -55.73 -23.41 -23.92
C ASP A 646 -56.24 -24.49 -24.91
N LEU A 647 -55.43 -25.56 -24.93
CA LEU A 647 -55.73 -26.98 -25.20
C LEU A 647 -55.37 -27.61 -26.57
N LEU A 648 -54.14 -28.15 -26.62
CA LEU A 648 -53.81 -29.59 -26.77
C LEU A 648 -54.32 -30.38 -28.00
N GLY A 649 -53.38 -30.96 -28.76
CA GLY A 649 -53.65 -32.17 -29.55
C GLY A 649 -52.74 -32.42 -30.75
N ASP A 650 -51.64 -33.15 -30.51
CA ASP A 650 -51.01 -34.19 -31.34
C ASP A 650 -51.18 -34.19 -32.88
N LEU A 651 -50.06 -34.39 -33.60
CA LEU A 651 -49.71 -35.70 -34.20
C LEU A 651 -48.64 -35.58 -35.32
N MET A 652 -47.43 -36.09 -35.02
CA MET A 652 -46.41 -36.71 -35.91
C MET A 652 -45.84 -35.98 -37.15
N GLY A 653 -44.50 -35.92 -37.20
CA GLY A 653 -43.75 -36.47 -38.35
C GLY A 653 -42.61 -35.65 -38.97
N LEU A 654 -41.37 -36.04 -38.62
CA LEU A 654 -40.15 -36.13 -39.45
C LEU A 654 -39.36 -34.87 -39.89
N ASP A 655 -38.07 -34.96 -39.55
CA ASP A 655 -36.82 -34.58 -40.24
C ASP A 655 -36.24 -33.13 -40.21
N ASN A 656 -35.22 -33.01 -39.34
CA ASN A 656 -33.91 -32.34 -39.48
C ASN A 656 -33.80 -30.96 -40.16
N ALA A 657 -33.56 -29.92 -39.35
CA ALA A 657 -32.31 -29.11 -39.33
C ALA A 657 -32.43 -27.88 -38.40
N LEU A 658 -31.30 -27.50 -37.77
CA LEU A 658 -31.01 -26.25 -37.04
C LEU A 658 -31.55 -26.13 -35.60
N VAL A 659 -30.73 -26.57 -34.64
CA VAL A 659 -30.84 -26.21 -33.22
C VAL A 659 -30.45 -24.74 -33.06
N LEU A 660 -31.45 -23.91 -32.79
CA LEU A 660 -31.29 -22.59 -32.17
C LEU A 660 -30.93 -22.80 -30.69
N VAL A 661 -29.93 -22.04 -30.25
CA VAL A 661 -29.39 -22.05 -28.90
C VAL A 661 -30.45 -21.54 -27.92
N ASP A 662 -30.64 -22.30 -26.84
CA ASP A 662 -31.51 -22.01 -25.70
C ASP A 662 -31.32 -20.60 -25.14
N GLU A 663 -32.44 -19.92 -24.94
CA GLU A 663 -32.59 -18.73 -24.12
C GLU A 663 -32.61 -19.18 -22.64
N PRO A 664 -31.70 -18.72 -21.75
CA PRO A 664 -31.74 -19.12 -20.36
C PRO A 664 -32.89 -18.43 -19.63
N THR A 665 -33.80 -19.24 -19.13
CA THR A 665 -34.84 -18.92 -18.14
C THR A 665 -34.29 -18.06 -17.00
N ALA A 666 -34.90 -16.89 -16.77
CA ALA A 666 -34.60 -16.03 -15.64
C ALA A 666 -34.88 -16.74 -14.31
N SER A 667 -33.84 -16.94 -13.48
CA SER A 667 -33.97 -17.46 -12.12
C SER A 667 -34.55 -16.37 -11.20
N SER A 668 -35.66 -16.66 -10.53
CA SER A 668 -36.27 -15.81 -9.51
C SER A 668 -35.48 -15.87 -8.18
N GLY A 669 -34.27 -15.30 -8.18
CA GLY A 669 -33.48 -15.07 -6.97
C GLY A 669 -33.77 -13.70 -6.32
N PRO A 670 -33.36 -13.47 -5.06
CA PRO A 670 -33.35 -12.13 -4.49
C PRO A 670 -32.49 -11.19 -5.35
N PRO A 671 -32.83 -9.89 -5.46
CA PRO A 671 -32.09 -8.95 -6.29
C PRO A 671 -30.63 -8.84 -5.81
N LEU A 672 -29.69 -8.91 -6.75
CA LEU A 672 -28.26 -8.78 -6.47
C LEU A 672 -27.98 -7.42 -5.80
N PRO A 673 -27.06 -7.35 -4.81
CA PRO A 673 -26.70 -6.09 -4.17
C PRO A 673 -25.99 -5.17 -5.17
N VAL A 674 -26.35 -3.90 -5.16
CA VAL A 674 -25.79 -2.88 -6.05
C VAL A 674 -24.36 -2.54 -5.60
N VAL A 675 -23.38 -2.86 -6.43
CA VAL A 675 -21.95 -2.58 -6.19
C VAL A 675 -21.54 -1.27 -6.86
N LEU A 676 -22.16 -0.91 -7.98
CA LEU A 676 -22.04 0.40 -8.61
C LEU A 676 -23.45 0.99 -8.84
N PRO A 677 -23.86 2.00 -8.06
CA PRO A 677 -25.09 2.74 -8.32
C PRO A 677 -25.07 3.48 -9.67
N SER A 678 -26.23 3.61 -10.32
CA SER A 678 -26.37 4.34 -11.59
C SER A 678 -25.95 5.82 -11.51
N THR A 679 -26.01 6.43 -10.33
CA THR A 679 -25.54 7.80 -10.09
C THR A 679 -24.03 7.95 -10.19
N THR A 680 -23.27 6.96 -9.71
CA THR A 680 -21.80 6.95 -9.79
C THR A 680 -21.30 6.30 -11.08
N GLY A 681 -22.05 5.38 -11.66
CA GLY A 681 -21.72 4.69 -12.92
C GLY A 681 -22.14 5.42 -14.20
N GLN A 682 -22.44 6.73 -14.15
CA GLN A 682 -22.85 7.53 -15.32
C GLN A 682 -24.04 6.90 -16.08
N GLY A 683 -25.03 6.38 -15.35
CA GLY A 683 -26.20 5.70 -15.88
C GLY A 683 -26.06 4.18 -16.01
N LEU A 684 -24.87 3.60 -15.83
CA LEU A 684 -24.68 2.14 -15.67
C LEU A 684 -24.81 1.76 -14.19
N GLN A 685 -25.72 0.84 -13.88
CA GLN A 685 -25.80 0.19 -12.58
C GLN A 685 -25.20 -1.22 -12.68
N ILE A 686 -24.33 -1.57 -11.74
CA ILE A 686 -23.76 -2.92 -11.63
C ILE A 686 -24.18 -3.50 -10.29
N SER A 687 -24.84 -4.65 -10.32
CA SER A 687 -25.13 -5.44 -9.12
C SER A 687 -24.41 -6.77 -9.20
N ALA A 688 -23.68 -7.14 -8.16
CA ALA A 688 -22.83 -8.32 -8.18
C ALA A 688 -22.77 -9.02 -6.81
N GLN A 689 -22.54 -10.34 -6.83
CA GLN A 689 -22.35 -11.14 -5.62
C GLN A 689 -21.50 -12.36 -5.92
N LEU A 690 -20.59 -12.70 -5.00
CA LEU A 690 -19.88 -13.97 -5.03
C LEU A 690 -20.80 -15.06 -4.46
N VAL A 691 -21.07 -16.11 -5.24
CA VAL A 691 -21.92 -17.23 -4.85
C VAL A 691 -21.21 -18.55 -5.10
N ARG A 692 -21.56 -19.59 -4.34
CA ARG A 692 -21.08 -20.94 -4.58
C ARG A 692 -22.21 -21.77 -5.18
N ARG A 693 -21.97 -22.43 -6.31
CA ARG A 693 -22.90 -23.37 -6.97
C ARG A 693 -22.14 -24.65 -7.30
N ASP A 694 -22.67 -25.81 -6.88
CA ASP A 694 -22.09 -27.14 -7.16
C ASP A 694 -20.58 -27.25 -6.86
N GLY A 695 -20.15 -26.73 -5.70
CA GLY A 695 -18.75 -26.81 -5.26
C GLY A 695 -17.81 -25.79 -5.93
N GLN A 696 -18.27 -25.04 -6.93
CA GLN A 696 -17.50 -24.01 -7.62
C GLN A 696 -17.95 -22.60 -7.20
N ILE A 697 -16.99 -21.66 -7.17
CA ILE A 697 -17.24 -20.27 -6.82
C ILE A 697 -17.52 -19.50 -8.12
N TYR A 698 -18.70 -18.89 -8.19
CA TYR A 698 -19.14 -18.01 -9.26
C TYR A 698 -19.18 -16.57 -8.77
N TYR A 699 -18.96 -15.63 -9.68
CA TYR A 699 -19.19 -14.22 -9.42
C TYR A 699 -20.34 -13.78 -10.32
N ASP A 700 -21.54 -13.70 -9.74
CA ASP A 700 -22.74 -13.29 -10.45
C ASP A 700 -22.69 -11.77 -10.62
N ILE A 701 -22.78 -11.29 -11.86
CA ILE A 701 -22.80 -9.85 -12.17
C ILE A 701 -23.98 -9.56 -13.09
N SER A 702 -24.71 -8.49 -12.79
CA SER A 702 -25.78 -7.94 -13.63
C SER A 702 -25.49 -6.48 -13.93
N PHE A 703 -25.78 -6.09 -15.18
CA PHE A 703 -25.59 -4.75 -15.70
C PHE A 703 -26.94 -4.18 -16.11
N GLU A 704 -27.27 -3.00 -15.63
CA GLU A 704 -28.49 -2.28 -15.99
C GLU A 704 -28.11 -0.90 -16.54
N ASN A 705 -28.44 -0.66 -17.81
CA ASN A 705 -28.18 0.61 -18.49
C ASN A 705 -29.40 1.53 -18.36
N GLY A 706 -29.28 2.58 -17.55
CA GLY A 706 -30.27 3.64 -17.36
C GLY A 706 -30.10 4.84 -18.30
N THR A 707 -29.16 4.81 -19.26
CA THR A 707 -28.98 5.88 -20.25
C THR A 707 -29.85 5.65 -21.49
N GLN A 708 -30.10 6.71 -22.29
CA GLN A 708 -30.80 6.60 -23.57
C GLN A 708 -29.92 6.09 -24.72
N GLY A 709 -28.62 5.87 -24.47
CA GLY A 709 -27.63 5.40 -25.45
C GLY A 709 -27.16 3.97 -25.19
N VAL A 710 -26.53 3.36 -26.19
CA VAL A 710 -25.83 2.07 -26.01
C VAL A 710 -24.50 2.33 -25.31
N LEU A 711 -24.21 1.60 -24.23
CA LEU A 711 -22.92 1.65 -23.54
C LEU A 711 -22.01 0.53 -24.07
N ASP A 712 -20.87 0.90 -24.64
CA ASP A 712 -19.82 0.00 -25.13
C ASP A 712 -18.45 0.29 -24.49
N GLY A 713 -17.50 -0.66 -24.59
CA GLY A 713 -16.09 -0.42 -24.22
C GLY A 713 -15.72 -0.48 -22.72
N PHE A 714 -16.33 -1.35 -21.92
CA PHE A 714 -15.97 -1.52 -20.50
C PHE A 714 -15.26 -2.85 -20.20
N MET A 715 -14.23 -2.80 -19.35
CA MET A 715 -13.46 -3.93 -18.82
C MET A 715 -13.77 -4.13 -17.35
N ILE A 716 -13.74 -5.39 -16.93
CA ILE A 716 -13.82 -5.79 -15.54
C ILE A 716 -12.47 -6.40 -15.18
N GLN A 717 -11.67 -5.68 -14.38
CA GLN A 717 -10.41 -6.20 -13.86
C GLN A 717 -10.62 -6.75 -12.46
N PHE A 718 -10.46 -8.06 -12.29
CA PHE A 718 -10.41 -8.68 -10.97
C PHE A 718 -9.03 -8.42 -10.34
N ASN A 719 -8.99 -7.59 -9.30
CA ASN A 719 -7.77 -7.33 -8.54
C ASN A 719 -7.26 -8.60 -7.83
N LYS A 720 -5.96 -8.63 -7.50
CA LYS A 720 -5.36 -9.65 -6.63
C LYS A 720 -6.13 -9.70 -5.31
N ASN A 721 -6.91 -10.76 -5.12
CA ASN A 721 -7.57 -11.05 -3.85
C ASN A 721 -6.64 -11.90 -2.97
N THR A 722 -6.86 -11.85 -1.65
CA THR A 722 -6.08 -12.57 -0.63
C THR A 722 -6.05 -14.09 -0.83
N PHE A 723 -7.03 -14.63 -1.56
CA PHE A 723 -7.17 -16.06 -1.84
C PHE A 723 -6.59 -16.49 -3.20
N GLY A 724 -6.02 -15.56 -3.99
CA GLY A 724 -5.45 -15.84 -5.30
C GLY A 724 -6.44 -16.26 -6.37
N LEU A 725 -7.74 -15.95 -6.23
CA LEU A 725 -8.75 -16.25 -7.25
C LEU A 725 -8.38 -15.52 -8.54
N ALA A 726 -8.38 -16.27 -9.64
CA ALA A 726 -8.21 -15.76 -10.99
C ALA A 726 -9.40 -16.22 -11.83
N ALA A 727 -9.74 -15.47 -12.87
CA ALA A 727 -10.74 -15.90 -13.83
C ALA A 727 -10.28 -17.21 -14.51
N GLY A 728 -11.17 -18.19 -14.65
CA GLY A 728 -10.88 -19.46 -15.34
C GLY A 728 -10.62 -19.34 -16.85
N GLY A 729 -10.75 -18.13 -17.41
CA GLY A 729 -10.45 -17.81 -18.81
C GLY A 729 -10.38 -16.29 -19.04
N PRO A 730 -9.76 -15.84 -20.14
CA PRO A 730 -9.61 -14.41 -20.44
C PRO A 730 -10.92 -13.78 -20.91
N LEU A 731 -11.40 -12.76 -20.21
CA LEU A 731 -12.40 -11.82 -20.72
C LEU A 731 -11.67 -10.75 -21.54
N GLN A 732 -11.81 -10.78 -22.87
CA GLN A 732 -11.24 -9.75 -23.74
C GLN A 732 -12.24 -8.62 -23.99
N VAL A 733 -12.01 -7.46 -23.37
CA VAL A 733 -12.68 -6.20 -23.71
C VAL A 733 -11.67 -5.05 -23.54
N GLN A 734 -11.87 -3.90 -24.19
CA GLN A 734 -10.98 -2.71 -24.12
C GLN A 734 -11.71 -1.53 -23.43
N GLY A 735 -11.04 -0.87 -22.45
CA GLY A 735 -11.48 0.33 -21.69
C GLY A 735 -11.80 0.04 -20.20
N CYS A 736 -11.33 0.81 -19.20
CA CYS A 736 -11.32 0.35 -17.78
C CYS A 736 -12.34 1.04 -16.85
N LEU A 737 -13.24 0.28 -16.24
CA LEU A 737 -14.08 0.70 -15.11
C LEU A 737 -13.70 -0.11 -13.87
N TYR A 738 -13.28 0.59 -12.81
CA TYR A 738 -12.87 -0.04 -11.55
C TYR A 738 -13.99 0.05 -10.53
N PHE A 739 -14.41 -1.09 -9.99
CA PHE A 739 -15.28 -1.15 -8.81
C PHE A 739 -14.69 -2.15 -7.80
N VAL A 740 -15.00 -1.95 -6.52
CA VAL A 740 -14.53 -2.79 -5.43
C VAL A 740 -15.73 -3.44 -4.78
N ASP A 741 -15.70 -4.77 -4.68
CA ASP A 741 -16.72 -5.56 -4.01
C ASP A 741 -16.15 -6.25 -2.76
N LYS A 742 -16.98 -6.41 -1.73
CA LYS A 742 -16.64 -7.11 -0.49
C LYS A 742 -17.22 -8.51 -0.51
N GLY A 743 -16.40 -9.52 -0.81
CA GLY A 743 -16.79 -10.93 -0.71
C GLY A 743 -16.87 -11.39 0.75
N SER A 744 -17.94 -12.09 1.13
CA SER A 744 -18.08 -12.69 2.46
C SER A 744 -17.27 -13.98 2.58
N LEU A 745 -16.63 -14.21 3.73
CA LEU A 745 -15.72 -15.34 3.95
C LEU A 745 -16.41 -16.71 3.81
N HIS A 746 -17.69 -16.82 4.14
CA HIS A 746 -18.41 -18.11 4.15
C HIS A 746 -18.47 -18.81 2.79
N VAL A 747 -18.40 -18.05 1.69
CA VAL A 747 -18.38 -18.60 0.32
C VAL A 747 -17.14 -19.50 0.09
N PHE A 748 -16.07 -19.26 0.85
CA PHE A 748 -14.83 -20.02 0.78
C PHE A 748 -14.80 -21.26 1.68
N PHE A 749 -15.82 -21.50 2.52
CA PHE A 749 -15.85 -22.71 3.33
C PHE A 749 -15.94 -23.96 2.44
N GLY A 750 -14.98 -24.87 2.61
CA GLY A 750 -14.85 -26.10 1.83
C GLY A 750 -15.63 -27.26 2.44
N GLU A 751 -16.05 -28.20 1.58
CA GLU A 751 -16.70 -29.45 2.00
C GLU A 751 -15.77 -30.36 2.83
N ASP A 752 -14.45 -30.20 2.67
CA ASP A 752 -13.41 -30.84 3.47
C ASP A 752 -13.32 -30.29 4.91
N GLY A 753 -14.18 -29.34 5.28
CA GLY A 753 -14.32 -28.82 6.63
C GLY A 753 -15.09 -29.70 7.59
N LYS A 754 -15.68 -30.81 7.12
CA LYS A 754 -16.38 -31.77 7.97
C LYS A 754 -15.39 -32.56 8.82
N MET A 755 -15.50 -32.44 10.14
CA MET A 755 -14.63 -33.13 11.10
C MET A 755 -15.41 -34.16 11.93
N GLU A 756 -14.72 -35.22 12.35
CA GLU A 756 -15.25 -36.12 13.38
C GLU A 756 -15.00 -35.56 14.79
N ARG A 757 -15.80 -35.98 15.77
CA ARG A 757 -15.73 -35.47 17.15
C ARG A 757 -14.35 -35.65 17.81
N THR A 758 -13.68 -36.77 17.54
CA THR A 758 -12.32 -37.06 18.03
C THR A 758 -11.31 -36.10 17.43
N GLY A 759 -11.31 -35.91 16.11
CA GLY A 759 -10.44 -34.98 15.40
C GLY A 759 -10.67 -33.52 15.80
N PHE A 760 -11.92 -33.11 16.06
CA PHE A 760 -12.23 -31.77 16.57
C PHE A 760 -11.60 -31.52 17.95
N LEU A 761 -11.69 -32.49 18.87
CA LEU A 761 -11.13 -32.37 20.22
C LEU A 761 -9.60 -32.34 20.21
N GLU A 762 -8.97 -33.11 19.33
CA GLU A 762 -7.51 -33.09 19.15
C GLU A 762 -7.04 -31.74 18.58
N ALA A 763 -7.72 -31.23 17.55
CA ALA A 763 -7.43 -29.92 16.96
C ALA A 763 -7.71 -28.76 17.94
N TRP A 764 -8.75 -28.86 18.77
CA TRP A 764 -9.06 -27.84 19.79
C TRP A 764 -7.98 -27.75 20.87
N LYS A 765 -7.43 -28.90 21.27
CA LYS A 765 -6.37 -29.01 22.29
C LYS A 765 -4.98 -28.65 21.75
N SER A 766 -4.72 -28.89 20.46
CA SER A 766 -3.42 -28.60 19.87
C SER A 766 -3.19 -27.10 19.64
N LEU A 767 -4.25 -26.32 19.48
CA LEU A 767 -4.15 -24.86 19.36
C LEU A 767 -4.01 -24.19 20.74
N PRO A 768 -3.09 -23.23 20.93
CA PRO A 768 -2.98 -22.42 22.15
C PRO A 768 -4.23 -21.57 22.40
N ASP A 769 -4.50 -21.22 23.66
CA ASP A 769 -5.66 -20.38 24.03
C ASP A 769 -5.56 -18.94 23.53
N ASP A 770 -4.35 -18.45 23.22
CA ASP A 770 -4.12 -17.16 22.57
C ASP A 770 -4.71 -17.06 21.14
N ASN A 771 -5.11 -18.20 20.57
CA ASN A 771 -5.74 -18.31 19.26
C ASN A 771 -7.28 -18.45 19.35
N GLU A 772 -7.86 -18.32 20.54
CA GLU A 772 -9.30 -18.29 20.75
C GLU A 772 -9.80 -16.84 20.77
N PHE A 773 -10.82 -16.56 19.96
CA PHE A 773 -11.45 -15.25 19.86
C PHE A 773 -12.95 -15.38 20.04
N SER A 774 -13.62 -14.39 20.62
CA SER A 774 -15.07 -14.39 20.75
C SER A 774 -15.70 -13.05 20.41
N LYS A 775 -16.91 -13.09 19.84
CA LYS A 775 -17.75 -11.93 19.53
C LYS A 775 -19.19 -12.20 19.96
N GLU A 776 -19.86 -11.18 20.48
CA GLU A 776 -21.27 -11.22 20.83
C GLU A 776 -22.12 -10.53 19.76
N TYR A 777 -23.25 -11.14 19.42
CA TYR A 777 -24.24 -10.68 18.46
C TYR A 777 -25.55 -10.34 19.20
N PRO A 778 -25.70 -9.11 19.73
CA PRO A 778 -26.81 -8.76 20.61
C PRO A 778 -28.18 -8.73 19.92
N ASN A 779 -28.21 -8.57 18.60
CA ASN A 779 -29.44 -8.43 17.81
C ASN A 779 -29.86 -9.70 17.06
N SER A 780 -29.09 -10.79 17.17
CA SER A 780 -29.39 -12.06 16.50
C SER A 780 -30.31 -12.93 17.35
N VAL A 781 -31.34 -13.53 16.75
CA VAL A 781 -32.34 -14.37 17.43
C VAL A 781 -32.35 -15.75 16.79
N ILE A 782 -31.95 -16.79 17.53
CA ILE A 782 -32.02 -18.18 17.06
C ILE A 782 -33.41 -18.74 17.40
N SER A 783 -34.23 -18.97 16.37
CA SER A 783 -35.60 -19.46 16.50
C SER A 783 -35.68 -20.98 16.69
N SER A 784 -34.82 -21.74 16.02
CA SER A 784 -34.71 -23.19 16.14
C SER A 784 -33.27 -23.64 15.89
N ILE A 785 -32.75 -24.48 16.78
CA ILE A 785 -31.36 -24.98 16.68
C ILE A 785 -31.19 -25.90 15.47
N ASP A 786 -32.16 -26.76 15.20
CA ASP A 786 -32.07 -27.72 14.09
C ASP A 786 -32.10 -26.98 12.73
N ALA A 787 -32.95 -25.94 12.62
CA ALA A 787 -32.99 -25.09 11.43
C ALA A 787 -31.70 -24.29 11.24
N THR A 788 -31.10 -23.79 12.33
CA THR A 788 -29.81 -23.09 12.27
C THR A 788 -28.68 -24.03 11.88
N VAL A 789 -28.66 -25.27 12.38
CA VAL A 789 -27.66 -26.27 11.98
C VAL A 789 -27.79 -26.62 10.50
N GLU A 790 -29.00 -26.78 9.99
CA GLU A 790 -29.26 -27.05 8.57
C GLU A 790 -28.85 -25.86 7.69
N HIS A 791 -29.16 -24.63 8.11
CA HIS A 791 -28.76 -23.41 7.41
C HIS A 791 -27.24 -23.20 7.38
N LEU A 792 -26.56 -23.45 8.49
CA LEU A 792 -25.10 -23.39 8.58
C LEU A 792 -24.43 -24.49 7.75
N ALA A 793 -25.01 -25.69 7.70
CA ALA A 793 -24.51 -26.79 6.87
C ALA A 793 -24.59 -26.46 5.37
N ALA A 794 -25.61 -25.72 4.93
CA ALA A 794 -25.72 -25.23 3.55
C ALA A 794 -24.57 -24.28 3.15
N SER A 795 -23.90 -23.66 4.13
CA SER A 795 -22.73 -22.81 3.94
C SER A 795 -21.41 -23.51 4.33
N ASN A 796 -21.38 -24.85 4.35
CA ASN A 796 -20.20 -25.66 4.73
C ASN A 796 -19.67 -25.40 6.15
N VAL A 797 -20.56 -25.03 7.08
CA VAL A 797 -20.28 -25.00 8.53
C VAL A 797 -20.93 -26.21 9.17
N PHE A 798 -20.12 -27.20 9.57
CA PHE A 798 -20.60 -28.53 9.94
C PHE A 798 -20.77 -28.70 11.44
N PHE A 799 -21.88 -29.29 11.85
CA PHE A 799 -22.18 -29.60 13.25
C PHE A 799 -21.40 -30.81 13.78
N ILE A 800 -20.82 -30.67 14.97
CA ILE A 800 -20.01 -31.71 15.64
C ILE A 800 -20.70 -32.25 16.89
N ALA A 801 -21.14 -31.34 17.77
CA ALA A 801 -21.74 -31.70 19.04
C ALA A 801 -22.57 -30.55 19.61
N LYS A 802 -23.53 -30.89 20.46
CA LYS A 802 -24.35 -29.94 21.20
C LYS A 802 -24.20 -30.22 22.69
N ARG A 803 -24.07 -29.16 23.48
CA ARG A 803 -24.10 -29.20 24.94
C ARG A 803 -25.14 -28.21 25.44
N LYS A 804 -25.93 -28.61 26.42
CA LYS A 804 -26.88 -27.70 27.08
C LYS A 804 -26.27 -27.19 28.38
N ASN A 805 -26.18 -25.87 28.54
CA ASN A 805 -25.66 -25.24 29.75
C ASN A 805 -26.72 -24.28 30.32
N ALA A 806 -27.43 -24.74 31.35
CA ALA A 806 -28.61 -24.06 31.90
C ALA A 806 -29.67 -23.74 30.81
N ASN A 807 -29.95 -22.44 30.57
CA ASN A 807 -30.92 -21.96 29.57
C ASN A 807 -30.27 -21.61 28.21
N MET A 808 -28.96 -21.84 28.05
CA MET A 808 -28.23 -21.60 26.80
C MET A 808 -27.88 -22.94 26.15
N ASP A 809 -28.05 -23.02 24.83
CA ASP A 809 -27.56 -24.12 24.02
C ASP A 809 -26.19 -23.73 23.42
N VAL A 810 -25.23 -24.64 23.54
CA VAL A 810 -23.86 -24.50 23.02
C VAL A 810 -23.66 -25.50 21.89
N LEU A 811 -23.32 -25.01 20.70
CA LEU A 811 -23.09 -25.78 19.49
C LEU A 811 -21.61 -25.74 19.14
N TYR A 812 -21.01 -26.91 18.94
CA TYR A 812 -19.67 -27.08 18.41
C TYR A 812 -19.76 -27.35 16.92
N LEU A 813 -19.12 -26.49 16.12
CA LEU A 813 -19.16 -26.52 14.66
C LEU A 813 -17.73 -26.46 14.10
N SER A 814 -17.52 -26.99 12.90
CA SER A 814 -16.25 -26.91 12.18
C SER A 814 -16.44 -26.35 10.77
N ALA A 815 -15.49 -25.52 10.34
CA ALA A 815 -15.37 -25.05 8.96
C ALA A 815 -13.90 -25.01 8.55
N LYS A 816 -13.63 -24.97 7.25
CA LYS A 816 -12.26 -24.95 6.72
C LYS A 816 -12.22 -24.11 5.46
N ILE A 817 -11.17 -23.32 5.29
CA ILE A 817 -10.95 -22.49 4.09
C ILE A 817 -9.87 -23.13 3.19
N PRO A 818 -9.72 -22.69 1.92
CA PRO A 818 -8.68 -23.18 1.03
C PRO A 818 -7.28 -23.03 1.66
N ARG A 819 -6.35 -23.93 1.31
CA ARG A 819 -5.06 -24.18 2.01
C ARG A 819 -5.17 -24.92 3.35
N GLY A 820 -6.36 -25.41 3.68
CA GLY A 820 -6.56 -26.37 4.75
C GLY A 820 -6.60 -25.80 6.16
N ILE A 821 -6.85 -24.49 6.31
CA ILE A 821 -6.89 -23.80 7.60
C ILE A 821 -8.23 -24.08 8.31
N PRO A 822 -8.24 -24.71 9.50
CA PRO A 822 -9.47 -25.02 10.22
C PRO A 822 -9.97 -23.83 11.05
N PHE A 823 -11.29 -23.74 11.15
CA PHE A 823 -12.03 -22.90 12.09
C PHE A 823 -12.84 -23.82 13.00
N LEU A 824 -12.48 -23.83 14.29
CA LEU A 824 -13.19 -24.58 15.31
C LEU A 824 -14.10 -23.61 16.06
N ILE A 825 -15.40 -23.86 16.03
CA ILE A 825 -16.40 -22.84 16.37
C ILE A 825 -17.23 -23.32 17.56
N GLU A 826 -17.44 -22.43 18.53
CA GLU A 826 -18.39 -22.60 19.63
C GLU A 826 -19.45 -21.50 19.55
N LEU A 827 -20.69 -21.86 19.24
CA LEU A 827 -21.83 -20.96 19.16
C LEU A 827 -22.76 -21.17 20.34
N THR A 828 -22.93 -20.15 21.18
CA THR A 828 -23.76 -20.17 22.38
C THR A 828 -24.95 -19.22 22.23
N ALA A 829 -26.17 -19.72 22.35
CA ALA A 829 -27.39 -18.90 22.26
C ALA A 829 -28.55 -19.50 23.06
N ALA A 830 -29.51 -18.66 23.47
CA ALA A 830 -30.80 -19.12 23.99
C ALA A 830 -31.85 -19.06 22.88
N VAL A 831 -32.62 -20.14 22.73
CA VAL A 831 -33.68 -20.21 21.73
C VAL A 831 -34.75 -19.16 22.02
N GLY A 832 -35.06 -18.32 21.02
CA GLY A 832 -36.09 -17.27 21.11
C GLY A 832 -35.68 -16.02 21.90
N VAL A 833 -34.43 -15.90 22.35
CA VAL A 833 -33.91 -14.72 23.07
C VAL A 833 -32.87 -14.01 22.19
N PRO A 834 -32.94 -12.68 22.04
CA PRO A 834 -31.91 -11.92 21.33
C PRO A 834 -30.57 -11.98 22.07
N GLY A 835 -29.52 -12.35 21.34
CA GLY A 835 -28.17 -12.50 21.87
C GLY A 835 -27.58 -13.87 21.58
N ALA A 836 -26.60 -13.93 20.67
CA ALA A 836 -25.76 -15.10 20.44
C ALA A 836 -24.29 -14.73 20.68
N LYS A 837 -23.51 -15.65 21.26
CA LYS A 837 -22.06 -15.51 21.42
C LYS A 837 -21.37 -16.56 20.56
N CYS A 838 -20.47 -16.14 19.69
CA CYS A 838 -19.65 -17.03 18.89
C CYS A 838 -18.20 -16.93 19.34
N ALA A 839 -17.58 -18.05 19.66
CA ALA A 839 -16.14 -18.18 19.84
C ALA A 839 -15.56 -19.03 18.71
N VAL A 840 -14.32 -18.73 18.32
CA VAL A 840 -13.62 -19.43 17.25
C VAL A 840 -12.14 -19.61 17.61
N LYS A 841 -11.61 -20.79 17.34
CA LYS A 841 -10.20 -21.14 17.48
C LYS A 841 -9.63 -21.49 16.11
N THR A 842 -8.59 -20.77 15.70
CA THR A 842 -7.96 -20.94 14.38
C THR A 842 -6.46 -20.61 14.45
N PRO A 843 -5.57 -21.31 13.71
CA PRO A 843 -4.14 -21.00 13.73
C PRO A 843 -3.81 -19.64 13.07
N ASN A 844 -4.73 -19.08 12.28
CA ASN A 844 -4.47 -17.84 11.55
C ASN A 844 -5.40 -16.70 12.02
N ARG A 845 -4.83 -15.79 12.81
CA ARG A 845 -5.55 -14.69 13.49
C ARG A 845 -6.10 -13.64 12.52
N GLU A 846 -5.51 -13.52 11.32
CA GLU A 846 -5.87 -12.48 10.34
C GLU A 846 -7.29 -12.66 9.78
N PHE A 847 -7.79 -13.90 9.73
CA PHE A 847 -9.12 -14.20 9.19
C PHE A 847 -10.26 -14.08 10.21
N VAL A 848 -9.95 -13.87 11.50
CA VAL A 848 -10.94 -13.84 12.59
C VAL A 848 -11.98 -12.72 12.42
N PRO A 849 -11.62 -11.46 12.06
CA PRO A 849 -12.61 -10.40 11.84
C PRO A 849 -13.58 -10.74 10.70
N LEU A 850 -13.06 -11.29 9.60
CA LEU A 850 -13.83 -11.70 8.42
C LEU A 850 -14.75 -12.89 8.73
N PHE A 851 -14.28 -13.83 9.55
CA PHE A 851 -15.08 -14.94 10.04
C PHE A 851 -16.27 -14.45 10.87
N PHE A 852 -16.06 -13.50 11.78
CA PHE A 852 -17.15 -12.97 12.58
C PHE A 852 -18.16 -12.15 11.80
N GLU A 853 -17.75 -11.45 10.74
CA GLU A 853 -18.65 -10.76 9.81
C GLU A 853 -19.49 -11.77 9.01
N ALA A 854 -18.88 -12.87 8.57
CA ALA A 854 -19.57 -13.96 7.88
C ALA A 854 -20.60 -14.66 8.80
N MET A 855 -20.21 -15.01 10.04
CA MET A 855 -21.11 -15.62 11.01
C MET A 855 -22.27 -14.68 11.39
N GLU A 856 -22.04 -13.36 11.44
CA GLU A 856 -23.11 -12.40 11.68
C GLU A 856 -24.18 -12.41 10.59
N SER A 857 -23.77 -12.63 9.33
CA SER A 857 -24.68 -12.78 8.19
C SER A 857 -25.41 -14.12 8.19
N LEU A 858 -24.79 -15.19 8.69
CA LEU A 858 -25.35 -16.55 8.70
C LEU A 858 -26.27 -16.82 9.90
N ILE A 859 -26.14 -16.04 10.98
CA ILE A 859 -26.96 -16.18 12.21
C ILE A 859 -28.17 -15.22 12.20
N LYS A 860 -28.15 -14.18 11.35
CA LYS A 860 -29.32 -13.32 11.09
C LYS A 860 -30.41 -14.10 10.36
#